data_AF-A0A430M719-F1
#
_entry.id   AF-A0A430M719-F1
#
_cell.length_a   1.000
_cell.length_b   1.000
_cell.length_c   1.000
_cell.angle_alpha   90.00
_cell.angle_beta   90.00
_cell.angle_gamma   90.00
#
_symmetry.space_group_name_H-M   'P 1'
#
loop_
_entity.id
_entity.type
_entity.pdbx_description
1 polymer ?
#
loop_
_entity_poly.entity_id
_entity_poly.type
_entity_poly.pdbx_seq_one_letter_code
_entity_poly.pdbx_strand_id
1 'polypeptide(L)'
;MDLKRICSYDEAASGSSYPPKRQKTLQYHSNDALPHNRYTIAWICALHIEMAAARAMLDETHGVLPQNAHDGNTYTLGSIGPHNIVLACLPNGQYGTNNAASVLTNMLRSFPSICHGFIVGIGGGVPSRADMRLGDVVVGTRVMQYDSGKLIDGNIQRTADARIPSYPLRTAVSSLRSTHELEPSRVSTILQDMATGYPEYGHPASPDRLFRVAYKHKPQLLSCNDCDQSELLSRSPRPPYHPKIHHGGIASGNQVMKDSIARDSIARELDIICFEMEAAGLMDVLPCLPVRGICDYSDSHKSKEWQKYAAATAASYAKELIEILPVNDGTFESLDIHNSRGFEQIDSRKTSIKKAHYKTCRWFLEHPQYLQWLDPQEHSHLGFLWIRGKPGAGKSTIMKFIYDQTKKKKSREGAITASFFFHARGDDLEKSIPGMYRSLLLQLLEGYPDLQEALDDTDLVPRGQAGCPSLNILKDLFHNAVSNLGRRTFTCFIDALDECDEQQVMEMVHYFEELAESSASIGVQLQICFSSRHYPYIRIRHGIELTLEDQQGHSQDMDKYIQSNLRIGDNELFEELRPQMLEKAAGVFLWLVLVVDILNKENCRGRLALRKRLAETPTGLSELFNDILRRDTKNMEDLLLCILWILCAKRPLLPEEYYHALWSGLVQKGLADSEIGAFKNFGQTLGMTGKAKATRGSNSVAARERYKYPLFAALVNGHKDAFASLLGSTWTICEGVEHVGGFGSKKDFVAHKDRTPLTWAAQEGLSTVVKLLAQSGADVDGVDLRGYTPLMRASEAGRQAVVSFLVKQDAAAKSLHARKAMSIAMENGQAEMVKLLMEANIHWDYKPGTLQEALRRASEKGNEAMVQLLIEKEVDIDAQDFTGRTALSIACDKDNFQMVKLLIEANADLKLNPRSLQAALRRASEKGNEAMVQFLIEKEVDIDAQDFTGHTALSLASGNGHLPIVKLLIGNTQVEPGLSVCKGADVNAINNSSETPASLVEKKQLPADDPLVLAIKGL
;
A
#
# COMPACT_ATOMS: atom_id res chain seq x y z
N MET A 1 4.31 -70.24 -36.50
CA MET A 1 3.02 -70.94 -36.53
C MET A 1 1.98 -69.86 -36.26
N ASP A 2 1.19 -69.32 -37.18
CA ASP A 2 0.81 -69.63 -38.56
C ASP A 2 0.54 -68.29 -39.28
N LEU A 3 1.16 -68.02 -40.44
CA LEU A 3 0.56 -68.13 -41.79
C LEU A 3 -0.80 -67.40 -41.92
N LYS A 4 -0.78 -66.19 -42.49
CA LYS A 4 -1.16 -65.87 -43.89
C LYS A 4 -2.68 -65.63 -44.06
N ARG A 5 -3.10 -64.40 -44.39
CA ARG A 5 -3.24 -63.82 -45.76
C ARG A 5 -4.68 -64.07 -46.25
N ILE A 6 -5.43 -63.05 -46.68
CA ILE A 6 -5.57 -62.59 -48.09
C ILE A 6 -6.54 -61.39 -48.04
N CYS A 7 -6.12 -60.18 -48.47
CA CYS A 7 -6.50 -59.44 -49.71
C CYS A 7 -8.00 -59.11 -49.80
N SER A 8 -8.47 -57.94 -50.24
CA SER A 8 -7.90 -56.89 -51.09
C SER A 8 -8.77 -55.63 -50.96
N TYR A 9 -8.17 -54.49 -51.34
CA TYR A 9 -8.80 -53.21 -51.65
C TYR A 9 -9.87 -53.34 -52.73
N ASP A 10 -11.00 -52.62 -52.59
CA ASP A 10 -11.30 -51.46 -53.44
C ASP A 10 -12.46 -50.62 -52.88
N GLU A 11 -12.44 -49.37 -53.33
CA GLU A 11 -13.09 -48.14 -52.84
C GLU A 11 -14.63 -48.16 -52.83
N ALA A 12 -15.24 -47.42 -51.90
CA ALA A 12 -16.09 -46.26 -52.22
C ALA A 12 -16.79 -45.68 -50.98
N ALA A 13 -17.13 -44.40 -51.11
CA ALA A 13 -17.59 -43.46 -50.11
C ALA A 13 -18.98 -43.70 -49.50
N SER A 14 -19.18 -42.95 -48.42
CA SER A 14 -20.42 -42.36 -47.89
C SER A 14 -21.16 -43.10 -46.78
N GLY A 15 -21.38 -42.34 -45.69
CA GLY A 15 -22.41 -42.58 -44.70
C GLY A 15 -22.03 -43.55 -43.58
N SER A 16 -21.58 -43.03 -42.44
CA SER A 16 -21.70 -43.77 -41.18
C SER A 16 -21.81 -42.82 -40.00
N SER A 17 -23.04 -42.71 -39.50
CA SER A 17 -23.37 -42.45 -38.11
C SER A 17 -22.45 -43.22 -37.17
N TYR A 18 -21.75 -42.54 -36.27
CA TYR A 18 -21.10 -43.18 -35.13
C TYR A 18 -21.82 -42.87 -33.81
N PRO A 19 -21.88 -43.86 -32.90
CA PRO A 19 -22.80 -43.90 -31.76
C PRO A 19 -22.26 -43.13 -30.55
N PRO A 20 -23.10 -42.89 -29.51
CA PRO A 20 -22.67 -42.14 -28.34
C PRO A 20 -21.54 -42.88 -27.62
N LYS A 21 -20.42 -42.18 -27.40
CA LYS A 21 -19.28 -42.69 -26.64
C LYS A 21 -19.66 -42.84 -25.17
N ARG A 22 -20.02 -44.07 -24.83
CA ARG A 22 -19.77 -44.81 -23.58
C ARG A 22 -19.15 -43.97 -22.44
N GLN A 23 -19.96 -43.64 -21.44
CA GLN A 23 -19.50 -43.24 -20.10
C GLN A 23 -18.58 -44.34 -19.56
N LYS A 24 -17.31 -43.99 -19.30
CA LYS A 24 -16.44 -44.81 -18.47
C LYS A 24 -16.80 -44.54 -17.01
N THR A 25 -17.59 -45.42 -16.42
CA THR A 25 -17.71 -45.57 -14.98
C THR A 25 -16.37 -46.09 -14.45
N LEU A 26 -15.49 -45.18 -14.03
CA LEU A 26 -14.48 -45.50 -13.04
C LEU A 26 -15.17 -45.39 -11.68
N GLN A 27 -15.45 -46.55 -11.08
CA GLN A 27 -15.79 -46.64 -9.66
C GLN A 27 -14.57 -46.18 -8.86
N TYR A 28 -14.48 -44.89 -8.56
CA TYR A 28 -13.75 -44.42 -7.39
C TYR A 28 -14.66 -44.60 -6.18
N HIS A 29 -14.15 -45.27 -5.17
CA HIS A 29 -14.77 -45.33 -3.86
C HIS A 29 -15.12 -43.91 -3.40
N SER A 30 -16.40 -43.70 -3.10
CA SER A 30 -16.93 -42.54 -2.41
C SER A 30 -16.23 -42.34 -1.06
N ASN A 31 -15.43 -41.27 -0.90
CA ASN A 31 -15.52 -40.35 0.26
C ASN A 31 -14.49 -39.20 0.35
N ASP A 32 -13.52 -39.02 -0.54
CA ASP A 32 -12.61 -37.87 -0.41
C ASP A 32 -13.14 -36.64 -1.16
N ALA A 33 -14.03 -35.88 -0.50
CA ALA A 33 -14.40 -34.56 -0.99
C ALA A 33 -13.15 -33.67 -1.04
N LEU A 34 -12.89 -33.04 -2.20
CA LEU A 34 -11.74 -32.15 -2.38
C LEU A 34 -11.75 -31.07 -1.28
N PRO A 35 -10.67 -30.91 -0.48
CA PRO A 35 -10.67 -29.96 0.62
C PRO A 35 -10.81 -28.51 0.13
N HIS A 36 -11.32 -27.64 1.00
CA HIS A 36 -11.55 -26.21 0.70
C HIS A 36 -10.33 -25.50 0.10
N ASN A 37 -9.11 -25.90 0.48
CA ASN A 37 -7.87 -25.30 0.00
C ASN A 37 -7.47 -25.70 -1.43
N ARG A 38 -8.20 -26.61 -2.08
CA ARG A 38 -7.99 -26.99 -3.49
C ARG A 38 -8.65 -26.05 -4.48
N TYR A 39 -9.57 -25.20 -4.01
CA TYR A 39 -10.28 -24.24 -4.85
C TYR A 39 -9.54 -22.91 -4.89
N THR A 40 -9.20 -22.47 -6.10
CA THR A 40 -8.32 -21.31 -6.32
C THR A 40 -9.00 -20.17 -7.09
N ILE A 41 -10.17 -20.43 -7.67
CA ILE A 41 -10.93 -19.45 -8.45
C ILE A 41 -12.29 -19.18 -7.81
N ALA A 42 -12.56 -17.92 -7.47
CA ALA A 42 -13.90 -17.41 -7.16
C ALA A 42 -14.59 -16.97 -8.45
N TRP A 43 -15.81 -17.42 -8.68
CA TRP A 43 -16.66 -16.93 -9.76
C TRP A 43 -18.02 -16.51 -9.20
N ILE A 44 -18.24 -15.19 -9.19
CA ILE A 44 -19.43 -14.56 -8.60
C ILE A 44 -20.43 -14.14 -9.68
N CYS A 45 -21.70 -14.46 -9.45
CA CYS A 45 -22.83 -14.10 -10.31
C CYS A 45 -23.84 -13.25 -9.51
N ALA A 46 -24.42 -12.23 -10.13
CA ALA A 46 -25.46 -11.38 -9.52
C ALA A 46 -26.85 -12.02 -9.62
N LEU A 47 -27.12 -12.77 -10.70
CA LEU A 47 -28.44 -13.34 -10.99
C LEU A 47 -28.40 -14.86 -11.15
N HIS A 48 -29.51 -15.52 -10.83
CA HIS A 48 -29.65 -16.97 -10.99
C HIS A 48 -29.45 -17.46 -12.45
N ILE A 49 -29.83 -16.64 -13.44
CA ILE A 49 -29.59 -16.95 -14.87
C ILE A 49 -28.10 -16.93 -15.23
N GLU A 50 -27.30 -16.07 -14.57
CA GLU A 50 -25.85 -16.00 -14.73
C GLU A 50 -25.18 -17.17 -14.03
N MET A 51 -25.65 -17.52 -12.83
CA MET A 51 -25.22 -18.72 -12.11
C MET A 51 -25.48 -19.98 -12.94
N ALA A 52 -26.65 -20.11 -13.56
CA ALA A 52 -26.97 -21.25 -14.43
C ALA A 52 -26.05 -21.30 -15.67
N ALA A 53 -25.72 -20.15 -16.27
CA ALA A 53 -24.74 -20.10 -17.34
C ALA A 53 -23.33 -20.52 -16.88
N ALA A 54 -22.89 -20.04 -15.72
CA ALA A 54 -21.59 -20.40 -15.15
C ALA A 54 -21.51 -21.90 -14.79
N ARG A 55 -22.58 -22.48 -14.22
CA ARG A 55 -22.66 -23.92 -13.94
C ARG A 55 -22.56 -24.78 -15.19
N ALA A 56 -23.14 -24.32 -16.31
CA ALA A 56 -23.04 -25.02 -17.58
C ALA A 56 -21.63 -24.97 -18.20
N MET A 57 -20.75 -24.08 -17.72
CA MET A 57 -19.35 -24.00 -18.17
C MET A 57 -18.42 -24.98 -17.45
N LEU A 58 -18.83 -25.53 -16.31
CA LEU A 58 -18.03 -26.50 -15.55
C LEU A 58 -17.86 -27.80 -16.34
N ASP A 59 -16.64 -28.34 -16.34
CA ASP A 59 -16.34 -29.65 -16.91
C ASP A 59 -16.77 -30.77 -15.95
N GLU A 60 -16.58 -30.55 -14.64
CA GLU A 60 -17.03 -31.44 -13.56
C GLU A 60 -17.67 -30.63 -12.43
N THR A 61 -18.70 -31.20 -11.79
CA THR A 61 -19.30 -30.64 -10.55
C THR A 61 -18.88 -31.49 -9.36
N HIS A 62 -18.34 -30.86 -8.32
CA HIS A 62 -17.88 -31.51 -7.10
C HIS A 62 -18.99 -31.59 -6.03
N GLY A 63 -18.82 -32.48 -5.05
CA GLY A 63 -19.73 -32.61 -3.91
C GLY A 63 -19.73 -31.40 -2.97
N VAL A 64 -20.76 -31.27 -2.13
CA VAL A 64 -20.89 -30.17 -1.15
C VAL A 64 -19.88 -30.37 -0.01
N LEU A 65 -19.24 -29.27 0.42
CA LEU A 65 -18.32 -29.26 1.56
C LEU A 65 -18.99 -28.68 2.82
N PRO A 66 -18.53 -29.08 4.03
CA PRO A 66 -18.98 -28.46 5.27
C PRO A 66 -18.67 -26.96 5.27
N GLN A 67 -19.68 -26.15 5.60
CA GLN A 67 -19.58 -24.69 5.55
C GLN A 67 -19.33 -24.12 6.95
N ASN A 68 -18.62 -22.99 7.03
CA ASN A 68 -18.37 -22.30 8.28
C ASN A 68 -19.68 -21.79 8.90
N ALA A 69 -19.86 -21.92 10.22
CA ALA A 69 -21.06 -21.48 10.93
C ALA A 69 -21.41 -19.99 10.76
N HIS A 70 -20.43 -19.16 10.40
CA HIS A 70 -20.59 -17.73 10.14
C HIS A 70 -20.60 -17.37 8.65
N ASP A 71 -20.72 -18.36 7.77
CA ASP A 71 -20.86 -18.16 6.32
C ASP A 71 -22.24 -18.64 5.86
N GLY A 72 -23.12 -17.68 5.54
CA GLY A 72 -24.48 -17.93 5.07
C GLY A 72 -24.62 -18.04 3.55
N ASN A 73 -23.53 -18.07 2.78
CA ASN A 73 -23.60 -18.19 1.32
C ASN A 73 -24.06 -19.59 0.88
N THR A 74 -24.31 -19.79 -0.41
CA THR A 74 -24.46 -21.13 -0.99
C THR A 74 -23.51 -21.26 -2.17
N TYR A 75 -22.75 -22.35 -2.19
CA TYR A 75 -21.72 -22.59 -3.20
C TYR A 75 -22.07 -23.74 -4.14
N THR A 76 -21.70 -23.60 -5.41
CA THR A 76 -21.54 -24.74 -6.33
C THR A 76 -20.06 -24.91 -6.62
N LEU A 77 -19.56 -26.13 -6.50
CA LEU A 77 -18.15 -26.45 -6.63
C LEU A 77 -17.93 -27.25 -7.91
N GLY A 78 -16.82 -27.04 -8.60
CA GLY A 78 -16.48 -27.79 -9.81
C GLY A 78 -15.12 -27.44 -10.38
N SER A 79 -14.88 -27.84 -11.62
CA SER A 79 -13.62 -27.58 -12.33
C SER A 79 -13.84 -27.07 -13.76
N ILE A 80 -12.87 -26.30 -14.26
CA ILE A 80 -12.73 -25.97 -15.69
C ILE A 80 -11.27 -26.20 -16.05
N GLY A 81 -11.02 -27.13 -16.98
CA GLY A 81 -9.70 -27.66 -17.25
C GLY A 81 -9.01 -28.10 -15.94
N PRO A 82 -7.82 -27.58 -15.64
CA PRO A 82 -7.07 -27.96 -14.44
C PRO A 82 -7.41 -27.12 -13.19
N HIS A 83 -8.37 -26.18 -13.28
CA HIS A 83 -8.68 -25.23 -12.20
C HIS A 83 -9.94 -25.63 -11.43
N ASN A 84 -9.87 -25.59 -10.09
CA ASN A 84 -11.03 -25.81 -9.23
C ASN A 84 -11.71 -24.47 -8.87
N ILE A 85 -13.02 -24.41 -9.06
CA ILE A 85 -13.83 -23.19 -9.05
C ILE A 85 -14.89 -23.25 -7.96
N VAL A 86 -15.05 -22.14 -7.25
CA VAL A 86 -16.16 -21.87 -6.34
C VAL A 86 -17.11 -20.87 -7.00
N LEU A 87 -18.34 -21.32 -7.27
CA LEU A 87 -19.41 -20.47 -7.77
C LEU A 87 -20.29 -19.99 -6.61
N ALA A 88 -20.57 -18.69 -6.54
CA ALA A 88 -21.63 -18.14 -5.68
C ALA A 88 -22.52 -17.15 -6.43
N CYS A 89 -23.79 -17.11 -6.03
CA CYS A 89 -24.76 -16.14 -6.51
C CYS A 89 -25.10 -15.17 -5.37
N LEU A 90 -25.32 -13.91 -5.69
CA LEU A 90 -25.86 -12.95 -4.72
C LEU A 90 -27.26 -13.39 -4.25
N PRO A 91 -27.67 -13.07 -3.01
CA PRO A 91 -28.99 -13.40 -2.50
C PRO A 91 -30.10 -12.81 -3.38
N ASN A 92 -31.24 -13.52 -3.47
CA ASN A 92 -32.32 -13.11 -4.37
C ASN A 92 -32.83 -11.69 -4.03
N GLY A 93 -32.84 -10.81 -5.04
CA GLY A 93 -33.24 -9.41 -4.89
C GLY A 93 -32.22 -8.49 -4.22
N GLN A 94 -31.04 -9.00 -3.84
CA GLN A 94 -29.97 -8.23 -3.19
C GLN A 94 -28.80 -8.04 -4.15
N TYR A 95 -28.81 -6.93 -4.89
CA TYR A 95 -27.73 -6.53 -5.81
C TYR A 95 -26.92 -5.38 -5.21
N GLY A 96 -25.90 -4.90 -5.92
CA GLY A 96 -25.09 -3.76 -5.47
C GLY A 96 -23.76 -4.15 -4.84
N THR A 97 -22.88 -3.16 -4.71
CA THR A 97 -21.47 -3.31 -4.35
C THR A 97 -21.29 -3.97 -2.98
N ASN A 98 -22.11 -3.60 -2.00
CA ASN A 98 -21.96 -4.07 -0.61
C ASN A 98 -22.31 -5.55 -0.45
N ASN A 99 -23.41 -5.98 -1.07
CA ASN A 99 -23.84 -7.38 -1.05
C ASN A 99 -22.82 -8.27 -1.75
N ALA A 100 -22.32 -7.78 -2.89
CA ALA A 100 -21.33 -8.47 -3.68
C ALA A 100 -20.00 -8.64 -2.90
N ALA A 101 -19.55 -7.60 -2.18
CA ALA A 101 -18.39 -7.66 -1.29
C ALA A 101 -18.59 -8.64 -0.12
N SER A 102 -19.79 -8.68 0.48
CA SER A 102 -20.12 -9.60 1.57
C SER A 102 -20.05 -11.06 1.14
N VAL A 103 -20.62 -11.39 -0.04
CA VAL A 103 -20.57 -12.75 -0.59
C VAL A 103 -19.13 -13.18 -0.79
N LEU A 104 -18.30 -12.35 -1.43
CA LEU A 104 -16.91 -12.70 -1.67
C LEU A 104 -16.10 -12.80 -0.37
N THR A 105 -16.32 -11.92 0.60
CA THR A 105 -15.62 -11.98 1.90
C THR A 105 -15.91 -13.29 2.64
N ASN A 106 -17.17 -13.73 2.64
CA ASN A 106 -17.56 -15.01 3.22
C ASN A 106 -16.98 -16.20 2.41
N MET A 107 -16.93 -16.09 1.08
CA MET A 107 -16.29 -17.10 0.23
C MET A 107 -14.81 -17.26 0.53
N LEU A 108 -14.05 -16.16 0.66
CA LEU A 108 -12.63 -16.22 1.01
C LEU A 108 -12.39 -16.79 2.42
N ARG A 109 -13.36 -16.64 3.33
CA ARG A 109 -13.30 -17.26 4.66
C ARG A 109 -13.44 -18.78 4.58
N SER A 110 -14.33 -19.28 3.73
CA SER A 110 -14.54 -20.72 3.55
C SER A 110 -13.49 -21.37 2.64
N PHE A 111 -12.99 -20.63 1.64
CA PHE A 111 -12.04 -21.10 0.62
C PHE A 111 -10.80 -20.18 0.60
N PRO A 112 -9.84 -20.37 1.52
CA PRO A 112 -8.72 -19.44 1.70
C PRO A 112 -7.68 -19.47 0.57
N SER A 113 -7.69 -20.50 -0.28
CA SER A 113 -6.75 -20.64 -1.41
C SER A 113 -7.18 -19.87 -2.66
N ILE A 114 -8.32 -19.18 -2.63
CA ILE A 114 -8.78 -18.38 -3.76
C ILE A 114 -7.81 -17.23 -4.01
N CYS A 115 -7.22 -17.21 -5.20
CA CYS A 115 -6.26 -16.20 -5.63
C CYS A 115 -6.70 -15.46 -6.91
N HIS A 116 -7.71 -15.99 -7.60
CA HIS A 116 -8.30 -15.38 -8.79
C HIS A 116 -9.79 -15.17 -8.58
N GLY A 117 -10.26 -13.95 -8.85
CA GLY A 117 -11.66 -13.60 -8.71
C GLY A 117 -12.25 -13.16 -10.05
N PHE A 118 -13.44 -13.66 -10.34
CA PHE A 118 -14.23 -13.32 -11.51
C PHE A 118 -15.59 -12.82 -11.09
N ILE A 119 -16.06 -11.78 -11.77
CA ILE A 119 -17.47 -11.42 -11.73
C ILE A 119 -18.03 -11.45 -13.13
N VAL A 120 -18.85 -12.46 -13.38
CA VAL A 120 -19.33 -12.80 -14.71
C VAL A 120 -20.84 -12.72 -14.71
N GLY A 121 -21.40 -12.01 -15.67
CA GLY A 121 -22.83 -11.79 -15.71
C GLY A 121 -23.22 -10.85 -16.82
N ILE A 122 -24.39 -10.24 -16.71
CA ILE A 122 -24.91 -9.31 -17.69
C ILE A 122 -24.61 -7.87 -17.31
N GLY A 123 -24.48 -7.01 -18.31
CA GLY A 123 -24.34 -5.57 -18.13
C GLY A 123 -25.04 -4.81 -19.25
N GLY A 124 -25.12 -3.49 -19.08
CA GLY A 124 -25.64 -2.61 -20.11
C GLY A 124 -24.50 -1.96 -20.91
N GLY A 125 -24.63 -1.93 -22.22
CA GLY A 125 -23.63 -1.41 -23.14
C GLY A 125 -23.72 0.10 -23.34
N VAL A 126 -22.62 0.73 -23.76
CA VAL A 126 -22.57 2.15 -24.14
C VAL A 126 -22.27 2.29 -25.63
N PRO A 127 -23.30 2.39 -26.50
CA PRO A 127 -23.14 2.45 -27.96
C PRO A 127 -22.44 3.73 -28.46
N SER A 128 -22.40 4.80 -27.66
CA SER A 128 -21.75 6.07 -28.03
C SER A 128 -20.22 6.02 -27.97
N ARG A 129 -19.64 4.99 -27.35
CA ARG A 129 -18.18 4.84 -27.16
C ARG A 129 -17.58 3.72 -28.01
N ALA A 130 -18.38 2.71 -28.35
CA ALA A 130 -18.00 1.59 -29.21
C ALA A 130 -19.24 1.08 -29.96
N ASP A 131 -19.05 0.43 -31.12
CA ASP A 131 -20.13 -0.27 -31.84
C ASP A 131 -20.55 -1.52 -31.03
N MET A 132 -21.26 -1.31 -29.92
CA MET A 132 -21.67 -2.34 -28.97
C MET A 132 -23.01 -2.94 -29.38
N ARG A 133 -23.13 -4.27 -29.45
CA ARG A 133 -24.38 -4.96 -29.79
C ARG A 133 -24.89 -5.82 -28.65
N LEU A 134 -26.19 -6.06 -28.61
CA LEU A 134 -26.74 -7.06 -27.70
C LEU A 134 -26.10 -8.43 -28.00
N GLY A 135 -25.69 -9.12 -26.95
CA GLY A 135 -24.91 -10.36 -27.05
C GLY A 135 -23.40 -10.18 -27.14
N ASP A 136 -22.86 -8.97 -27.40
CA ASP A 136 -21.42 -8.72 -27.29
C ASP A 136 -20.94 -8.90 -25.83
N VAL A 137 -19.63 -9.08 -25.62
CA VAL A 137 -19.03 -9.19 -24.29
C VAL A 137 -18.05 -8.05 -24.02
N VAL A 138 -18.09 -7.50 -22.81
CA VAL A 138 -17.18 -6.48 -22.31
C VAL A 138 -16.30 -7.06 -21.21
N VAL A 139 -14.99 -6.91 -21.38
CA VAL A 139 -13.96 -7.32 -20.42
C VAL A 139 -13.38 -6.06 -19.78
N GLY A 140 -13.61 -5.90 -18.48
CA GLY A 140 -13.25 -4.66 -17.79
C GLY A 140 -11.76 -4.59 -17.48
N THR A 141 -11.08 -3.64 -18.13
CA THR A 141 -9.67 -3.31 -17.85
C THR A 141 -9.49 -2.42 -16.63
N ARG A 142 -10.57 -1.73 -16.24
CA ARG A 142 -10.70 -0.91 -15.03
C ARG A 142 -12.17 -0.76 -14.64
N VAL A 143 -12.44 -0.56 -13.36
CA VAL A 143 -13.78 -0.34 -12.80
C VAL A 143 -13.84 1.03 -12.13
N MET A 144 -14.85 1.82 -12.47
CA MET A 144 -15.12 3.15 -11.91
C MET A 144 -16.44 3.12 -11.15
N GLN A 145 -16.44 3.52 -9.88
CA GLN A 145 -17.71 3.64 -9.16
C GLN A 145 -18.39 4.97 -9.53
N TYR A 146 -19.52 4.93 -10.23
CA TYR A 146 -20.10 6.11 -10.87
C TYR A 146 -21.10 6.89 -10.01
N ASP A 147 -21.60 6.28 -8.95
CA ASP A 147 -22.58 6.84 -8.02
C ASP A 147 -21.95 7.31 -6.69
N SER A 148 -20.62 7.23 -6.58
CA SER A 148 -19.85 7.70 -5.43
C SER A 148 -19.16 9.03 -5.75
N GLY A 149 -19.40 10.03 -4.91
CA GLY A 149 -18.89 11.38 -5.09
C GLY A 149 -19.56 12.37 -4.16
N LYS A 150 -19.11 13.63 -4.21
CA LYS A 150 -19.70 14.72 -3.44
C LYS A 150 -20.84 15.34 -4.24
N LEU A 151 -22.04 15.47 -3.66
CA LEU A 151 -23.14 16.19 -4.29
C LEU A 151 -22.84 17.70 -4.25
N ILE A 152 -22.70 18.36 -5.39
CA ILE A 152 -22.44 19.80 -5.53
C ILE A 152 -23.45 20.38 -6.52
N ASP A 153 -24.27 21.33 -6.07
CA ASP A 153 -25.32 21.97 -6.88
C ASP A 153 -26.23 20.97 -7.60
N GLY A 154 -26.61 19.88 -6.90
CA GLY A 154 -27.44 18.80 -7.46
C GLY A 154 -26.73 17.84 -8.42
N ASN A 155 -25.45 18.06 -8.72
CA ASN A 155 -24.61 17.18 -9.55
C ASN A 155 -23.61 16.41 -8.69
N ILE A 156 -23.46 15.11 -8.93
CA ILE A 156 -22.45 14.30 -8.24
C ILE A 156 -21.08 14.62 -8.85
N GLN A 157 -20.21 15.28 -8.08
CA GLN A 157 -18.79 15.38 -8.38
C GLN A 157 -18.10 14.08 -7.96
N ARG A 158 -17.81 13.23 -8.94
CA ARG A 158 -17.20 11.91 -8.73
C ARG A 158 -15.76 12.05 -8.25
N THR A 159 -15.41 11.32 -7.19
CA THR A 159 -14.07 11.30 -6.57
C THR A 159 -13.45 9.91 -6.56
N ALA A 160 -14.03 8.95 -7.29
CA ALA A 160 -13.63 7.54 -7.22
C ALA A 160 -12.36 7.25 -8.03
N ASP A 161 -11.40 6.59 -7.38
CA ASP A 161 -10.21 6.04 -8.04
C ASP A 161 -10.57 4.81 -8.89
N ALA A 162 -9.82 4.60 -9.98
CA ALA A 162 -10.00 3.46 -10.86
C ALA A 162 -9.49 2.18 -10.17
N ARG A 163 -10.37 1.17 -10.05
CA ARG A 163 -9.98 -0.18 -9.58
C ARG A 163 -9.52 -1.02 -10.77
N ILE A 164 -8.42 -1.77 -10.60
CA ILE A 164 -7.76 -2.48 -11.70
C ILE A 164 -7.65 -3.98 -11.34
N PRO A 165 -7.97 -4.92 -12.26
CA PRO A 165 -7.85 -6.36 -12.00
C PRO A 165 -6.42 -6.78 -11.65
N SER A 166 -6.27 -7.93 -10.99
CA SER A 166 -4.97 -8.46 -10.58
C SER A 166 -3.99 -8.64 -11.76
N TYR A 167 -2.69 -8.61 -11.46
CA TYR A 167 -1.64 -8.76 -12.48
C TYR A 167 -1.77 -10.06 -13.30
N PRO A 168 -1.99 -11.26 -12.70
CA PRO A 168 -2.16 -12.50 -13.46
C PRO A 168 -3.33 -12.44 -14.45
N LEU A 169 -4.49 -11.92 -14.03
CA LEU A 169 -5.67 -11.80 -14.88
C LEU A 169 -5.42 -10.82 -16.04
N ARG A 170 -4.70 -9.72 -15.82
CA ARG A 170 -4.35 -8.76 -16.88
C ARG A 170 -3.39 -9.34 -17.91
N THR A 171 -2.41 -10.12 -17.46
CA THR A 171 -1.48 -10.82 -18.36
C THR A 171 -2.23 -11.88 -19.16
N ALA A 172 -3.13 -12.65 -18.54
CA ALA A 172 -3.98 -13.61 -19.22
C ALA A 172 -4.86 -12.94 -20.28
N VAL A 173 -5.53 -11.82 -19.96
CA VAL A 173 -6.31 -11.06 -20.95
C VAL A 173 -5.43 -10.57 -22.10
N SER A 174 -4.21 -10.08 -21.82
CA SER A 174 -3.29 -9.61 -22.87
C SER A 174 -2.83 -10.76 -23.78
N SER A 175 -2.56 -11.92 -23.19
CA SER A 175 -2.21 -13.15 -23.92
C SER A 175 -3.36 -13.62 -24.80
N LEU A 176 -4.57 -13.75 -24.24
CA LEU A 176 -5.76 -14.18 -24.99
C LEU A 176 -6.08 -13.23 -26.14
N ARG A 177 -5.95 -11.91 -25.92
CA ARG A 177 -6.09 -10.91 -26.99
C ARG A 177 -5.07 -11.11 -28.10
N SER A 178 -3.82 -11.38 -27.75
CA SER A 178 -2.78 -11.67 -28.75
C SER A 178 -3.11 -12.92 -29.57
N THR A 179 -3.68 -13.95 -28.93
CA THR A 179 -4.16 -15.14 -29.64
C THR A 179 -5.32 -14.78 -30.58
N HIS A 180 -6.26 -13.95 -30.12
CA HIS A 180 -7.42 -13.52 -30.93
C HIS A 180 -7.07 -12.65 -32.15
N GLU A 181 -5.88 -12.03 -32.18
CA GLU A 181 -5.36 -11.35 -33.39
C GLU A 181 -4.87 -12.34 -34.46
N LEU A 182 -4.51 -13.56 -34.06
CA LEU A 182 -3.98 -14.61 -34.95
C LEU A 182 -5.04 -15.68 -35.29
N GLU A 183 -5.92 -15.98 -34.34
CA GLU A 183 -6.88 -17.07 -34.39
C GLU A 183 -8.27 -16.59 -33.94
N PRO A 184 -9.38 -17.13 -34.48
CA PRO A 184 -10.71 -16.76 -34.03
C PRO A 184 -10.97 -17.21 -32.59
N SER A 185 -11.67 -16.37 -31.82
CA SER A 185 -12.12 -16.68 -30.46
C SER A 185 -12.99 -17.95 -30.39
N ARG A 186 -12.84 -18.73 -29.31
CA ARG A 186 -13.65 -19.92 -29.04
C ARG A 186 -15.01 -19.62 -28.40
N VAL A 187 -15.26 -18.41 -27.91
CA VAL A 187 -16.57 -17.95 -27.39
C VAL A 187 -17.76 -18.43 -28.25
N SER A 188 -17.72 -18.24 -29.57
CA SER A 188 -18.81 -18.66 -30.47
C SER A 188 -19.05 -20.17 -30.45
N THR A 189 -17.99 -20.98 -30.41
CA THR A 189 -18.07 -22.44 -30.35
C THR A 189 -18.63 -22.90 -29.00
N ILE A 190 -18.11 -22.36 -27.90
CA ILE A 190 -18.57 -22.68 -26.55
C ILE A 190 -20.07 -22.31 -26.38
N LEU A 191 -20.50 -21.19 -26.98
CA LEU A 191 -21.90 -20.79 -27.01
C LEU A 191 -22.80 -21.77 -27.78
N GLN A 192 -22.34 -22.29 -28.92
CA GLN A 192 -23.09 -23.27 -29.72
C GLN A 192 -23.22 -24.60 -28.96
N ASP A 193 -22.17 -25.05 -28.30
CA ASP A 193 -22.17 -26.24 -27.45
C ASP A 193 -23.17 -26.08 -26.29
N MET A 194 -23.14 -24.93 -25.62
CA MET A 194 -24.08 -24.61 -24.54
C MET A 194 -25.54 -24.57 -25.05
N ALA A 195 -25.79 -23.94 -26.19
CA ALA A 195 -27.13 -23.84 -26.78
C ALA A 195 -27.69 -25.20 -27.21
N THR A 196 -26.83 -26.17 -27.52
CA THR A 196 -27.25 -27.55 -27.85
C THR A 196 -27.80 -28.26 -26.61
N GLY A 197 -27.19 -28.05 -25.43
CA GLY A 197 -27.67 -28.60 -24.17
C GLY A 197 -28.82 -27.80 -23.53
N TYR A 198 -28.82 -26.49 -23.72
CA TYR A 198 -29.75 -25.54 -23.11
C TYR A 198 -30.24 -24.51 -24.14
N PRO A 199 -31.24 -24.86 -24.97
CA PRO A 199 -31.70 -24.00 -26.08
C PRO A 199 -32.12 -22.59 -25.68
N GLU A 200 -32.61 -22.39 -24.46
CA GLU A 200 -33.01 -21.09 -23.92
C GLU A 200 -31.84 -20.11 -23.68
N TYR A 201 -30.60 -20.59 -23.73
CA TYR A 201 -29.37 -19.78 -23.71
C TYR A 201 -28.82 -19.52 -25.12
N GLY A 202 -29.47 -20.04 -26.15
CA GLY A 202 -29.17 -19.75 -27.54
C GLY A 202 -29.52 -18.32 -27.95
N HIS A 203 -29.12 -17.94 -29.16
CA HIS A 203 -29.38 -16.59 -29.68
C HIS A 203 -30.90 -16.33 -29.76
N PRO A 204 -31.40 -15.19 -29.25
CA PRO A 204 -32.82 -14.90 -29.24
C PRO A 204 -33.36 -14.62 -30.66
N ALA A 205 -34.66 -14.83 -30.87
CA ALA A 205 -35.33 -14.49 -32.13
C ALA A 205 -35.52 -12.96 -32.30
N SER A 206 -35.54 -12.21 -31.20
CA SER A 206 -35.68 -10.76 -31.23
C SER A 206 -34.42 -10.09 -31.80
N PRO A 207 -34.56 -9.14 -32.74
CA PRO A 207 -33.42 -8.45 -33.32
C PRO A 207 -32.78 -7.46 -32.32
N ASP A 208 -31.49 -7.18 -32.53
CA ASP A 208 -30.80 -6.07 -31.88
C ASP A 208 -31.38 -4.73 -32.40
N ARG A 209 -31.94 -3.92 -31.50
CA ARG A 209 -32.56 -2.63 -31.81
C ARG A 209 -31.92 -1.53 -30.98
N LEU A 210 -31.28 -0.57 -31.66
CA LEU A 210 -30.72 0.62 -31.04
C LEU A 210 -31.52 1.86 -31.47
N PHE A 211 -32.11 2.55 -30.52
CA PHE A 211 -32.87 3.79 -30.76
C PHE A 211 -31.99 5.04 -30.58
N ARG A 212 -32.45 6.19 -31.09
CA ARG A 212 -31.78 7.47 -30.84
C ARG A 212 -31.69 7.77 -29.34
N VAL A 213 -30.60 8.40 -28.93
CA VAL A 213 -30.30 8.69 -27.51
C VAL A 213 -31.44 9.46 -26.81
N ALA A 214 -32.11 10.39 -27.49
CA ALA A 214 -33.18 11.19 -26.90
C ALA A 214 -34.55 10.48 -26.83
N TYR A 215 -34.69 9.30 -27.43
CA TYR A 215 -35.96 8.57 -27.48
C TYR A 215 -36.29 7.95 -26.11
N LYS A 216 -37.46 8.30 -25.57
CA LYS A 216 -37.95 7.77 -24.29
C LYS A 216 -38.97 6.66 -24.55
N HIS A 217 -38.68 5.46 -24.04
CA HIS A 217 -39.56 4.31 -24.19
C HIS A 217 -40.80 4.45 -23.30
N LYS A 218 -41.95 3.95 -23.77
CA LYS A 218 -43.20 3.97 -22.98
C LYS A 218 -43.06 3.00 -21.78
N PRO A 219 -43.26 3.45 -20.52
CA PRO A 219 -42.96 2.65 -19.33
C PRO A 219 -43.75 1.33 -19.16
N GLN A 220 -44.85 1.15 -19.90
CA GLN A 220 -45.81 0.07 -19.70
C GLN A 220 -45.65 -1.10 -20.68
N LEU A 221 -44.74 -1.01 -21.66
CA LEU A 221 -44.55 -2.04 -22.68
C LEU A 221 -43.38 -2.95 -22.34
N LEU A 222 -43.59 -4.27 -22.39
CA LEU A 222 -42.59 -5.31 -22.10
C LEU A 222 -41.60 -5.53 -23.25
N SER A 223 -41.82 -4.94 -24.42
CA SER A 223 -40.96 -5.06 -25.61
C SER A 223 -40.94 -3.77 -26.44
N CYS A 224 -39.92 -3.63 -27.29
CA CYS A 224 -39.80 -2.54 -28.25
C CYS A 224 -40.53 -2.77 -29.59
N ASN A 225 -41.45 -3.75 -29.68
CA ASN A 225 -42.19 -4.00 -30.92
C ASN A 225 -43.11 -2.83 -31.29
N ASP A 226 -43.72 -2.18 -30.29
CA ASP A 226 -44.65 -1.05 -30.48
C ASP A 226 -43.97 0.33 -30.30
N CYS A 227 -42.63 0.36 -30.26
CA CYS A 227 -41.86 1.60 -30.26
C CYS A 227 -41.80 2.19 -31.68
N ASP A 228 -41.63 3.51 -31.78
CA ASP A 228 -41.53 4.21 -33.06
C ASP A 228 -40.30 3.72 -33.83
N GLN A 229 -40.54 2.98 -34.92
CA GLN A 229 -39.49 2.39 -35.73
C GLN A 229 -38.69 3.46 -36.49
N SER A 230 -39.21 4.68 -36.65
CA SER A 230 -38.48 5.78 -37.30
C SER A 230 -37.33 6.34 -36.44
N GLU A 231 -37.35 6.06 -35.13
CA GLU A 231 -36.30 6.44 -34.18
C GLU A 231 -35.19 5.37 -34.05
N LEU A 232 -35.26 4.28 -34.83
CA LEU A 232 -34.19 3.30 -34.91
C LEU A 232 -32.98 3.84 -35.67
N LEU A 233 -31.79 3.61 -35.12
CA LEU A 233 -30.53 3.92 -35.78
C LEU A 233 -30.14 2.80 -36.75
N SER A 234 -29.89 3.17 -38.01
CA SER A 234 -29.30 2.26 -38.99
C SER A 234 -27.84 1.99 -38.65
N ARG A 235 -27.46 0.70 -38.59
CA ARG A 235 -26.11 0.24 -38.27
C ARG A 235 -25.61 -0.66 -39.38
N SER A 236 -24.30 -0.67 -39.62
CA SER A 236 -23.69 -1.56 -40.60
C SER A 236 -24.00 -3.03 -40.28
N PRO A 237 -24.27 -3.88 -41.28
CA PRO A 237 -24.52 -5.31 -41.04
C PRO A 237 -23.27 -5.96 -40.43
N ARG A 238 -23.46 -6.88 -39.48
CA ARG A 238 -22.42 -7.79 -38.97
C ARG A 238 -22.83 -9.23 -39.29
N PRO A 239 -21.86 -10.16 -39.38
CA PRO A 239 -22.17 -11.58 -39.40
C PRO A 239 -23.10 -11.93 -38.24
N PRO A 240 -24.21 -12.63 -38.49
CA PRO A 240 -25.09 -13.05 -37.42
C PRO A 240 -24.39 -14.09 -36.54
N TYR A 241 -24.75 -14.12 -35.24
CA TYR A 241 -24.32 -15.16 -34.28
C TYR A 241 -22.86 -15.15 -33.81
N HIS A 242 -22.10 -14.07 -34.04
CA HIS A 242 -20.73 -13.93 -33.53
C HIS A 242 -20.60 -12.72 -32.61
N PRO A 243 -20.57 -12.92 -31.29
CA PRO A 243 -20.40 -11.82 -30.35
C PRO A 243 -19.00 -11.23 -30.46
N LYS A 244 -18.90 -9.90 -30.39
CA LYS A 244 -17.62 -9.20 -30.36
C LYS A 244 -17.13 -9.02 -28.94
N ILE A 245 -15.83 -9.19 -28.73
CA ILE A 245 -15.16 -8.94 -27.46
C ILE A 245 -14.68 -7.49 -27.44
N HIS A 246 -15.07 -6.73 -26.42
CA HIS A 246 -14.66 -5.35 -26.20
C HIS A 246 -13.88 -5.23 -24.89
N HIS A 247 -12.79 -4.45 -24.90
CA HIS A 247 -11.98 -4.19 -23.71
C HIS A 247 -12.07 -2.70 -23.36
N GLY A 248 -12.43 -2.38 -22.12
CA GLY A 248 -12.57 -0.99 -21.71
C GLY A 248 -12.90 -0.80 -20.24
N GLY A 249 -13.19 0.44 -19.85
CA GLY A 249 -13.66 0.75 -18.50
C GLY A 249 -15.10 0.29 -18.29
N ILE A 250 -15.40 -0.18 -17.08
CA ILE A 250 -16.77 -0.52 -16.64
C ILE A 250 -17.16 0.42 -15.50
N ALA A 251 -18.35 1.00 -15.56
CA ALA A 251 -18.94 1.71 -14.43
C ALA A 251 -19.73 0.76 -13.54
N SER A 252 -19.50 0.87 -12.25
CA SER A 252 -20.14 0.07 -11.20
C SER A 252 -20.87 0.97 -10.21
N GLY A 253 -22.02 0.56 -9.68
CA GLY A 253 -22.73 1.34 -8.66
C GLY A 253 -23.95 0.64 -8.10
N ASN A 254 -24.49 1.16 -7.00
CA ASN A 254 -25.70 0.67 -6.35
C ASN A 254 -26.99 1.16 -7.05
N GLN A 255 -26.88 2.08 -8.00
CA GLN A 255 -28.00 2.53 -8.83
C GLN A 255 -28.02 1.82 -10.19
N VAL A 256 -29.22 1.63 -10.76
CA VAL A 256 -29.37 1.09 -12.13
C VAL A 256 -29.37 2.26 -13.12
N MET A 257 -28.47 2.26 -14.10
CA MET A 257 -28.50 3.24 -15.17
C MET A 257 -29.64 2.93 -16.17
N LYS A 258 -30.58 3.87 -16.32
CA LYS A 258 -31.73 3.78 -17.23
C LYS A 258 -31.98 5.05 -18.05
N ASP A 259 -31.03 5.98 -18.04
CA ASP A 259 -31.12 7.24 -18.77
C ASP A 259 -29.99 7.31 -19.78
N SER A 260 -30.33 7.27 -21.07
CA SER A 260 -29.40 7.25 -22.19
C SER A 260 -28.53 8.51 -22.28
N ILE A 261 -29.05 9.67 -21.87
CA ILE A 261 -28.33 10.95 -21.87
C ILE A 261 -27.31 10.95 -20.73
N ALA A 262 -27.75 10.57 -19.52
CA ALA A 262 -26.86 10.45 -18.36
C ALA A 262 -25.78 9.39 -18.60
N ARG A 263 -26.15 8.23 -19.17
CA ARG A 263 -25.23 7.17 -19.59
C ARG A 263 -24.11 7.71 -20.46
N ASP A 264 -24.44 8.41 -21.55
CA ASP A 264 -23.46 8.93 -22.50
C ASP A 264 -22.63 10.10 -21.94
N SER A 265 -23.19 10.87 -21.00
CA SER A 265 -22.44 11.88 -20.25
C SER A 265 -21.38 11.23 -19.35
N ILE A 266 -21.81 10.29 -18.50
CA ILE A 266 -20.94 9.58 -17.56
C ILE A 266 -19.90 8.76 -18.31
N ALA A 267 -20.28 8.14 -19.42
CA ALA A 267 -19.36 7.33 -20.19
C ALA A 267 -18.25 8.13 -20.88
N ARG A 268 -18.51 9.38 -21.25
CA ARG A 268 -17.47 10.30 -21.72
C ARG A 268 -16.59 10.80 -20.58
N GLU A 269 -17.19 11.13 -19.44
CA GLU A 269 -16.49 11.64 -18.26
C GLU A 269 -15.52 10.59 -17.68
N LEU A 270 -15.98 9.35 -17.52
CA LEU A 270 -15.23 8.26 -16.91
C LEU A 270 -14.51 7.37 -17.92
N ASP A 271 -14.71 7.60 -19.22
CA ASP A 271 -14.19 6.78 -20.32
C ASP A 271 -14.53 5.28 -20.15
N ILE A 272 -15.82 4.97 -20.01
CA ILE A 272 -16.32 3.60 -19.85
C ILE A 272 -17.16 3.16 -21.05
N ILE A 273 -17.34 1.85 -21.21
CA ILE A 273 -18.12 1.25 -22.30
C ILE A 273 -19.26 0.34 -21.83
N CYS A 274 -19.37 0.11 -20.52
CA CYS A 274 -20.39 -0.75 -19.92
C CYS A 274 -20.76 -0.29 -18.51
N PHE A 275 -22.03 -0.49 -18.11
CA PHE A 275 -22.53 -0.31 -16.75
C PHE A 275 -22.96 -1.65 -16.15
N GLU A 276 -22.64 -1.84 -14.88
CA GLU A 276 -23.07 -2.96 -14.02
C GLU A 276 -23.14 -2.49 -12.56
N MET A 277 -23.44 -3.37 -11.59
CA MET A 277 -23.79 -2.93 -10.22
C MET A 277 -22.95 -3.53 -9.09
N GLU A 278 -21.98 -4.40 -9.38
CA GLU A 278 -21.36 -5.23 -8.35
C GLU A 278 -19.84 -5.10 -8.27
N ALA A 279 -19.16 -4.92 -9.41
CA ALA A 279 -17.72 -5.10 -9.53
C ALA A 279 -16.89 -4.17 -8.61
N ALA A 280 -17.32 -2.93 -8.37
CA ALA A 280 -16.59 -2.01 -7.48
C ALA A 280 -16.45 -2.56 -6.06
N GLY A 281 -17.49 -3.21 -5.52
CA GLY A 281 -17.45 -3.77 -4.17
C GLY A 281 -16.59 -5.04 -4.08
N LEU A 282 -16.65 -5.91 -5.10
CA LEU A 282 -15.77 -7.10 -5.14
C LEU A 282 -14.30 -6.70 -5.20
N MET A 283 -13.98 -5.70 -6.02
CA MET A 283 -12.62 -5.25 -6.23
C MET A 283 -11.99 -4.57 -5.01
N ASP A 284 -12.78 -4.18 -4.01
CA ASP A 284 -12.29 -3.74 -2.70
C ASP A 284 -11.88 -4.94 -1.80
N VAL A 285 -12.37 -6.14 -2.09
CA VAL A 285 -12.07 -7.38 -1.33
C VAL A 285 -10.96 -8.21 -2.01
N LEU A 286 -11.12 -8.49 -3.31
CA LEU A 286 -10.15 -9.19 -4.16
C LEU A 286 -10.12 -8.51 -5.53
N PRO A 287 -8.95 -8.20 -6.12
CA PRO A 287 -8.88 -7.61 -7.46
C PRO A 287 -9.40 -8.54 -8.58
N CYS A 288 -10.72 -8.58 -8.76
CA CYS A 288 -11.42 -9.44 -9.70
C CYS A 288 -11.40 -8.92 -11.15
N LEU A 289 -11.64 -9.83 -12.12
CA LEU A 289 -11.91 -9.48 -13.51
C LEU A 289 -13.43 -9.45 -13.76
N PRO A 290 -14.01 -8.29 -14.10
CA PRO A 290 -15.41 -8.21 -14.54
C PRO A 290 -15.55 -8.56 -16.03
N VAL A 291 -16.47 -9.48 -16.32
CA VAL A 291 -16.83 -9.93 -17.66
C VAL A 291 -18.34 -9.80 -17.81
N ARG A 292 -18.79 -8.91 -18.71
CA ARG A 292 -20.19 -8.53 -18.86
C ARG A 292 -20.71 -8.80 -20.25
N GLY A 293 -21.68 -9.69 -20.37
CA GLY A 293 -22.45 -9.87 -21.60
C GLY A 293 -23.48 -8.77 -21.72
N ILE A 294 -23.59 -8.16 -22.89
CA ILE A 294 -24.44 -6.98 -23.08
C ILE A 294 -25.88 -7.42 -23.35
N CYS A 295 -26.77 -7.16 -22.39
CA CYS A 295 -28.19 -7.53 -22.49
C CYS A 295 -29.12 -6.34 -22.74
N ASP A 296 -28.65 -5.11 -22.50
CA ASP A 296 -29.36 -3.86 -22.82
C ASP A 296 -28.35 -2.74 -23.09
N TYR A 297 -28.85 -1.53 -23.35
CA TYR A 297 -28.02 -0.35 -23.60
C TYR A 297 -28.02 0.66 -22.44
N SER A 298 -28.36 0.24 -21.22
CA SER A 298 -28.48 1.13 -20.05
C SER A 298 -29.39 2.34 -20.28
N ASP A 299 -30.44 2.15 -21.06
CA ASP A 299 -31.48 3.13 -21.32
C ASP A 299 -32.79 2.74 -20.61
N SER A 300 -33.88 3.44 -20.92
CA SER A 300 -35.17 3.21 -20.26
C SER A 300 -35.79 1.84 -20.57
N HIS A 301 -35.30 1.11 -21.58
CA HIS A 301 -35.82 -0.19 -21.98
C HIS A 301 -34.87 -1.34 -21.57
N LYS A 302 -35.47 -2.46 -21.12
CA LYS A 302 -34.73 -3.68 -20.80
C LYS A 302 -35.03 -4.75 -21.85
N SER A 303 -34.02 -5.24 -22.54
CA SER A 303 -34.17 -6.34 -23.50
C SER A 303 -34.05 -7.69 -22.80
N LYS A 304 -35.09 -8.05 -22.01
CA LYS A 304 -35.09 -9.25 -21.15
C LYS A 304 -34.77 -10.55 -21.90
N GLU A 305 -35.20 -10.67 -23.16
CA GLU A 305 -34.96 -11.85 -24.00
C GLU A 305 -33.47 -12.09 -24.30
N TRP A 306 -32.64 -11.04 -24.21
CA TRP A 306 -31.20 -11.13 -24.45
C TRP A 306 -30.40 -11.53 -23.20
N GLN A 307 -31.00 -11.53 -22.01
CA GLN A 307 -30.25 -11.74 -20.75
C GLN A 307 -29.60 -13.12 -20.67
N LYS A 308 -30.29 -14.18 -21.09
CA LYS A 308 -29.74 -15.55 -21.07
C LYS A 308 -28.57 -15.69 -22.05
N TYR A 309 -28.76 -15.26 -23.30
CA TYR A 309 -27.71 -15.29 -24.31
C TYR A 309 -26.49 -14.44 -23.92
N ALA A 310 -26.71 -13.24 -23.36
CA ALA A 310 -25.65 -12.39 -22.86
C ALA A 310 -24.90 -13.03 -21.68
N ALA A 311 -25.61 -13.64 -20.72
CA ALA A 311 -25.00 -14.35 -19.61
C ALA A 311 -24.15 -15.54 -20.08
N ALA A 312 -24.66 -16.32 -21.05
CA ALA A 312 -23.90 -17.40 -21.69
C ALA A 312 -22.64 -16.86 -22.37
N THR A 313 -22.75 -15.75 -23.09
CA THR A 313 -21.62 -15.15 -23.82
C THR A 313 -20.50 -14.70 -22.88
N ALA A 314 -20.87 -14.08 -21.76
CA ALA A 314 -19.92 -13.72 -20.71
C ALA A 314 -19.25 -14.96 -20.10
N ALA A 315 -20.04 -16.00 -19.80
CA ALA A 315 -19.56 -17.25 -19.23
C ALA A 315 -18.63 -18.01 -20.18
N SER A 316 -18.91 -18.00 -21.48
CA SER A 316 -18.05 -18.60 -22.51
C SER A 316 -16.69 -17.91 -22.60
N TYR A 317 -16.64 -16.57 -22.56
CA TYR A 317 -15.36 -15.85 -22.51
C TYR A 317 -14.59 -16.15 -21.22
N ALA A 318 -15.28 -16.19 -20.07
CA ALA A 318 -14.65 -16.52 -18.80
C ALA A 318 -14.07 -17.95 -18.80
N LYS A 319 -14.78 -18.94 -19.37
CA LYS A 319 -14.27 -20.31 -19.56
C LYS A 319 -12.99 -20.32 -20.41
N GLU A 320 -13.03 -19.69 -21.58
CA GLU A 320 -11.87 -19.60 -22.49
C GLU A 320 -10.66 -18.93 -21.81
N LEU A 321 -10.88 -17.90 -21.00
CA LEU A 321 -9.81 -17.25 -20.25
C LEU A 321 -9.27 -18.12 -19.11
N ILE A 322 -10.12 -18.84 -18.37
CA ILE A 322 -9.71 -19.69 -17.26
C ILE A 322 -8.83 -20.85 -17.76
N GLU A 323 -9.14 -21.43 -18.92
CA GLU A 323 -8.35 -22.52 -19.52
C GLU A 323 -6.90 -22.12 -19.85
N ILE A 324 -6.63 -20.83 -20.07
CA ILE A 324 -5.27 -20.33 -20.33
C ILE A 324 -4.55 -19.80 -19.08
N LEU A 325 -5.23 -19.77 -17.93
CA LEU A 325 -4.57 -19.38 -16.68
C LEU A 325 -3.50 -20.41 -16.32
N PRO A 326 -2.31 -19.96 -15.87
CA PRO A 326 -1.25 -20.87 -15.47
C PRO A 326 -1.76 -21.78 -14.35
N VAL A 327 -1.60 -23.08 -14.56
CA VAL A 327 -1.95 -24.09 -13.56
C VAL A 327 -0.94 -24.01 -12.44
N ASN A 328 -1.38 -23.58 -11.27
CA ASN A 328 -0.65 -23.90 -10.05
C ASN A 328 -1.01 -25.35 -9.74
N ASP A 329 -0.32 -26.30 -10.38
CA ASP A 329 -0.60 -27.72 -10.19
C ASP A 329 -0.44 -28.05 -8.71
N GLY A 330 -1.58 -28.28 -8.07
CA GLY A 330 -1.67 -28.77 -6.71
C GLY A 330 -1.29 -30.24 -6.64
N THR A 331 -0.12 -30.61 -7.16
CA THR A 331 0.73 -31.52 -6.40
C THR A 331 1.02 -30.81 -5.10
N PHE A 332 0.24 -31.14 -4.07
CA PHE A 332 0.74 -31.13 -2.70
C PHE A 332 1.88 -32.16 -2.62
N GLU A 333 2.98 -31.91 -3.33
CA GLU A 333 4.26 -32.07 -2.67
C GLU A 333 4.17 -31.10 -1.48
N SER A 334 4.46 -31.64 -0.30
CA SER A 334 4.79 -30.89 0.91
C SER A 334 5.07 -29.43 0.57
N LEU A 335 4.17 -28.53 0.99
CA LEU A 335 4.37 -27.10 1.10
C LEU A 335 5.79 -26.74 0.66
N ASP A 336 6.00 -26.36 -0.60
CA ASP A 336 7.33 -26.03 -1.09
C ASP A 336 7.74 -24.67 -0.51
N ILE A 337 8.01 -24.77 0.78
CA ILE A 337 8.52 -23.80 1.70
C ILE A 337 9.86 -23.27 1.16
N HIS A 338 10.52 -23.95 0.22
CA HIS A 338 11.71 -23.45 -0.46
C HIS A 338 11.43 -22.18 -1.27
N ASN A 339 10.36 -22.13 -2.07
CA ASN A 339 10.12 -21.01 -3.00
C ASN A 339 9.59 -19.75 -2.30
N SER A 340 8.95 -19.88 -1.14
CA SER A 340 8.53 -18.73 -0.31
C SER A 340 9.62 -18.26 0.69
N ARG A 341 10.70 -19.02 0.89
CA ARG A 341 11.80 -18.64 1.82
C ARG A 341 13.06 -18.11 1.13
N GLY A 342 13.29 -18.49 -0.12
CA GLY A 342 14.32 -17.87 -0.96
C GLY A 342 13.91 -16.48 -1.43
N PHE A 343 14.86 -15.56 -1.49
CA PHE A 343 14.72 -14.33 -2.26
C PHE A 343 15.92 -14.24 -3.21
N GLU A 344 15.74 -13.66 -4.41
CA GLU A 344 16.71 -13.71 -5.52
C GLU A 344 18.14 -13.27 -5.12
N GLN A 345 18.28 -12.40 -4.12
CA GLN A 345 19.54 -11.80 -3.67
C GLN A 345 20.14 -12.46 -2.40
N ILE A 346 19.62 -13.60 -1.93
CA ILE A 346 19.99 -14.22 -0.63
C ILE A 346 21.49 -14.45 -0.42
N ASP A 347 22.24 -14.73 -1.49
CA ASP A 347 23.69 -14.94 -1.48
C ASP A 347 24.49 -13.78 -2.10
N SER A 348 23.86 -12.66 -2.47
CA SER A 348 24.51 -11.58 -3.23
C SER A 348 25.70 -10.97 -2.48
N ARG A 349 25.54 -10.76 -1.17
CA ARG A 349 26.62 -10.22 -0.33
C ARG A 349 27.76 -11.20 -0.19
N LYS A 350 27.46 -12.47 0.06
CA LYS A 350 28.46 -13.54 0.19
C LYS A 350 29.25 -13.74 -1.10
N THR A 351 28.59 -13.72 -2.25
CA THR A 351 29.22 -13.86 -3.57
C THR A 351 30.11 -12.65 -3.92
N SER A 352 29.68 -11.43 -3.57
CA SER A 352 30.45 -10.19 -3.80
C SER A 352 31.68 -9.99 -2.90
N ILE A 353 31.77 -10.67 -1.75
CA ILE A 353 32.98 -10.62 -0.90
C ILE A 353 34.16 -11.24 -1.65
N LYS A 354 35.22 -10.44 -1.86
CA LYS A 354 36.48 -10.89 -2.45
C LYS A 354 37.02 -12.11 -1.70
N LYS A 355 37.43 -13.15 -2.44
CA LYS A 355 38.07 -14.33 -1.85
C LYS A 355 39.31 -13.90 -1.06
N ALA A 356 39.55 -14.56 0.07
CA ALA A 356 40.79 -14.39 0.82
C ALA A 356 41.99 -14.58 -0.11
N HIS A 357 43.03 -13.76 0.07
CA HIS A 357 44.27 -13.93 -0.67
C HIS A 357 44.82 -15.34 -0.39
N TYR A 358 45.42 -16.02 -1.38
CA TYR A 358 45.60 -17.48 -1.34
C TYR A 358 46.45 -18.02 -0.16
N LYS A 359 47.16 -17.13 0.56
CA LYS A 359 48.02 -17.40 1.72
C LYS A 359 47.51 -16.84 3.06
N THR A 360 46.37 -16.14 3.08
CA THR A 360 45.85 -15.48 4.30
C THR A 360 44.73 -16.32 4.95
N CYS A 361 44.34 -15.95 6.17
CA CYS A 361 43.29 -16.51 7.03
C CYS A 361 43.53 -17.92 7.58
N ARG A 362 44.56 -18.65 7.11
CA ARG A 362 44.82 -20.04 7.53
C ARG A 362 45.16 -20.19 9.02
N TRP A 363 45.84 -19.21 9.60
CA TRP A 363 46.20 -19.21 11.01
C TRP A 363 44.98 -19.36 11.92
N PHE A 364 43.82 -18.88 11.48
CA PHE A 364 42.59 -18.92 12.28
C PHE A 364 42.12 -20.37 12.54
N LEU A 365 42.36 -21.28 11.59
CA LEU A 365 41.96 -22.69 11.73
C LEU A 365 42.76 -23.43 12.80
N GLU A 366 43.95 -22.92 13.13
CA GLU A 366 44.86 -23.46 14.14
C GLU A 366 44.78 -22.66 15.46
N HIS A 367 43.92 -21.64 15.54
CA HIS A 367 43.83 -20.75 16.69
C HIS A 367 43.22 -21.47 17.91
N PRO A 368 43.81 -21.39 19.12
CA PRO A 368 43.34 -22.15 20.28
C PRO A 368 41.86 -21.92 20.62
N GLN A 369 41.41 -20.66 20.60
CA GLN A 369 40.01 -20.31 20.86
C GLN A 369 39.04 -20.80 19.77
N TYR A 370 39.50 -20.92 18.52
CA TYR A 370 38.68 -21.51 17.44
C TYR A 370 38.58 -23.02 17.60
N LEU A 371 39.69 -23.68 17.97
CA LEU A 371 39.69 -25.11 18.27
C LEU A 371 38.84 -25.45 19.50
N GLN A 372 38.87 -24.58 20.52
CA GLN A 372 38.00 -24.68 21.69
C GLN A 372 36.52 -24.57 21.30
N TRP A 373 36.15 -23.59 20.47
CA TRP A 373 34.77 -23.45 19.98
C TRP A 373 34.25 -24.67 19.21
N LEU A 374 35.15 -25.36 18.49
CA LEU A 374 34.83 -26.58 17.76
C LEU A 374 34.68 -27.82 18.65
N ASP A 375 35.19 -27.79 19.88
CA ASP A 375 35.18 -28.93 20.80
C ASP A 375 33.75 -29.21 21.31
N PRO A 376 33.16 -30.39 21.01
CA PRO A 376 31.84 -30.76 21.50
C PRO A 376 31.74 -30.91 23.02
N GLN A 377 32.87 -31.12 23.72
CA GLN A 377 32.92 -31.34 25.17
C GLN A 377 32.99 -30.03 25.95
N GLU A 378 33.23 -28.90 25.27
CA GLU A 378 33.35 -27.60 25.92
C GLU A 378 32.00 -26.88 25.92
N HIS A 379 31.40 -26.78 27.11
CA HIS A 379 30.06 -26.20 27.28
C HIS A 379 30.07 -24.77 27.82
N SER A 380 31.22 -24.23 28.23
CA SER A 380 31.32 -22.92 28.89
C SER A 380 30.90 -21.74 28.02
N HIS A 381 31.01 -21.87 26.70
CA HIS A 381 30.70 -20.81 25.73
C HIS A 381 29.35 -20.98 25.03
N LEU A 382 28.53 -21.98 25.42
CA LEU A 382 27.19 -22.24 24.85
C LEU A 382 27.15 -22.21 23.30
N GLY A 383 28.24 -22.66 22.66
CA GLY A 383 28.35 -22.66 21.21
C GLY A 383 28.60 -21.31 20.51
N PHE A 384 28.85 -20.21 21.22
CA PHE A 384 29.12 -18.90 20.60
C PHE A 384 30.59 -18.61 20.34
N LEU A 385 30.87 -18.10 19.14
CA LEU A 385 32.11 -17.44 18.76
C LEU A 385 31.79 -16.05 18.20
N TRP A 386 32.45 -15.02 18.71
CA TRP A 386 32.22 -13.64 18.29
C TRP A 386 33.49 -12.97 17.79
N ILE A 387 33.51 -12.68 16.49
CA ILE A 387 34.64 -12.04 15.82
C ILE A 387 34.38 -10.54 15.70
N ARG A 388 35.17 -9.74 16.42
CA ARG A 388 35.11 -8.28 16.40
C ARG A 388 36.30 -7.68 15.70
N GLY A 389 36.14 -6.41 15.32
CA GLY A 389 37.28 -5.62 14.87
C GLY A 389 36.90 -4.31 14.19
N LYS A 390 37.91 -3.49 13.92
CA LYS A 390 37.78 -2.22 13.20
C LYS A 390 37.09 -2.34 11.83
N PRO A 391 36.48 -1.24 11.32
CA PRO A 391 36.04 -1.15 9.93
C PRO A 391 37.19 -1.51 8.97
N GLY A 392 36.95 -2.36 7.99
CA GLY A 392 37.98 -2.77 7.02
C GLY A 392 39.06 -3.74 7.55
N ALA A 393 38.94 -4.25 8.78
CA ALA A 393 39.90 -5.23 9.34
C ALA A 393 39.87 -6.61 8.65
N GLY A 394 38.83 -6.94 7.86
CA GLY A 394 38.74 -8.23 7.15
C GLY A 394 37.80 -9.27 7.77
N LYS A 395 36.93 -8.87 8.70
CA LYS A 395 35.90 -9.73 9.34
C LYS A 395 35.09 -10.57 8.34
N SER A 396 34.44 -9.93 7.35
CA SER A 396 33.65 -10.67 6.37
C SER A 396 34.48 -11.63 5.53
N THR A 397 35.77 -11.31 5.29
CA THR A 397 36.70 -12.19 4.58
C THR A 397 37.06 -13.41 5.42
N ILE A 398 37.34 -13.23 6.71
CA ILE A 398 37.64 -14.35 7.62
C ILE A 398 36.39 -15.22 7.85
N MET A 399 35.21 -14.61 8.05
CA MET A 399 33.94 -15.31 8.18
C MET A 399 33.63 -16.18 6.96
N LYS A 400 33.77 -15.62 5.75
CA LYS A 400 33.59 -16.38 4.50
C LYS A 400 34.63 -17.50 4.37
N PHE A 401 35.89 -17.24 4.71
CA PHE A 401 36.94 -18.25 4.67
C PHE A 401 36.63 -19.43 5.61
N ILE A 402 36.29 -19.15 6.87
CA ILE A 402 35.98 -20.17 7.86
C ILE A 402 34.71 -20.94 7.45
N TYR A 403 33.65 -20.25 7.02
CA TYR A 403 32.44 -20.87 6.51
C TYR A 403 32.74 -21.86 5.36
N ASP A 404 33.54 -21.45 4.36
CA ASP A 404 33.89 -22.31 3.23
C ASP A 404 34.67 -23.56 3.66
N GLN A 405 35.52 -23.46 4.68
CA GLN A 405 36.27 -24.60 5.22
C GLN A 405 35.37 -25.51 6.06
N THR A 406 34.55 -24.93 6.95
CA THR A 406 33.62 -25.66 7.80
C THR A 406 32.57 -26.40 6.97
N LYS A 407 31.97 -25.75 5.97
CA LYS A 407 31.00 -26.39 5.06
C LYS A 407 31.62 -27.59 4.33
N LYS A 408 32.86 -27.48 3.85
CA LYS A 408 33.57 -28.59 3.19
C LYS A 408 33.87 -29.75 4.13
N LYS A 409 34.23 -29.48 5.39
CA LYS A 409 34.53 -30.51 6.39
C LYS A 409 33.24 -31.19 6.86
N LYS A 410 32.25 -30.42 7.31
CA LYS A 410 30.99 -30.89 7.90
C LYS A 410 30.05 -31.56 6.90
N SER A 411 30.06 -31.14 5.62
CA SER A 411 29.32 -31.84 4.56
C SER A 411 29.77 -33.30 4.38
N ARG A 412 31.01 -33.65 4.74
CA ARG A 412 31.50 -35.04 4.72
C ARG A 412 31.05 -35.85 5.94
N GLU A 413 30.63 -35.17 7.00
CA GLU A 413 30.22 -35.74 8.30
C GLU A 413 28.70 -35.74 8.49
N GLY A 414 27.93 -35.28 7.49
CA GLY A 414 26.46 -35.16 7.58
C GLY A 414 25.96 -33.99 8.43
N ALA A 415 26.85 -33.05 8.79
CA ALA A 415 26.53 -31.85 9.55
C ALA A 415 26.26 -30.64 8.64
N ILE A 416 25.29 -29.80 9.00
CA ILE A 416 24.85 -28.67 8.16
C ILE A 416 25.45 -27.35 8.65
N THR A 417 25.88 -26.53 7.69
CA THR A 417 26.45 -25.20 7.93
C THR A 417 25.68 -24.14 7.12
N ALA A 418 24.97 -23.26 7.82
CA ALA A 418 24.22 -22.15 7.24
C ALA A 418 24.99 -20.83 7.40
N SER A 419 24.69 -19.86 6.54
CA SER A 419 25.26 -18.51 6.64
C SER A 419 24.30 -17.42 6.21
N PHE A 420 24.41 -16.25 6.84
CA PHE A 420 23.80 -15.01 6.38
C PHE A 420 24.78 -13.84 6.52
N PHE A 421 24.87 -12.98 5.51
CA PHE A 421 25.79 -11.84 5.50
C PHE A 421 24.98 -10.56 5.30
N PHE A 422 24.82 -9.76 6.36
CA PHE A 422 24.04 -8.52 6.27
C PHE A 422 24.64 -7.56 5.22
N HIS A 423 23.76 -6.94 4.42
CA HIS A 423 24.16 -6.01 3.38
C HIS A 423 23.44 -4.66 3.50
N ALA A 424 24.07 -3.68 4.13
CA ALA A 424 23.49 -2.34 4.26
C ALA A 424 23.16 -1.62 2.93
N ARG A 425 23.74 -2.06 1.81
CA ARG A 425 23.44 -1.53 0.45
C ARG A 425 22.59 -2.47 -0.40
N GLY A 426 22.15 -3.59 0.16
CA GLY A 426 21.28 -4.56 -0.49
C GLY A 426 19.80 -4.20 -0.36
N ASP A 427 18.94 -5.05 -0.90
CA ASP A 427 17.49 -4.90 -0.83
C ASP A 427 16.97 -5.08 0.60
N ASP A 428 15.69 -4.75 0.85
CA ASP A 428 15.12 -4.69 2.20
C ASP A 428 15.23 -6.00 3.00
N LEU A 429 15.30 -7.16 2.34
CA LEU A 429 15.53 -8.45 2.99
C LEU A 429 17.01 -8.71 3.34
N GLU A 430 17.97 -8.17 2.58
CA GLU A 430 19.41 -8.42 2.81
C GLU A 430 19.97 -7.68 4.03
N LYS A 431 19.27 -6.65 4.50
CA LYS A 431 19.63 -5.86 5.69
C LYS A 431 18.71 -6.09 6.89
N SER A 432 17.74 -7.00 6.79
CA SER A 432 16.72 -7.17 7.83
C SER A 432 16.74 -8.56 8.49
N ILE A 433 16.37 -8.59 9.77
CA ILE A 433 16.30 -9.81 10.57
C ILE A 433 15.30 -10.84 10.02
N PRO A 434 14.12 -10.47 9.49
CA PRO A 434 13.25 -11.43 8.81
C PRO A 434 13.92 -12.12 7.62
N GLY A 435 14.74 -11.39 6.84
CA GLY A 435 15.51 -11.98 5.74
C GLY A 435 16.55 -12.98 6.22
N MET A 436 17.22 -12.68 7.33
CA MET A 436 18.16 -13.60 7.98
C MET A 436 17.48 -14.90 8.43
N TYR A 437 16.40 -14.84 9.22
CA TYR A 437 15.71 -16.05 9.69
C TYR A 437 15.17 -16.88 8.52
N ARG A 438 14.62 -16.25 7.48
CA ARG A 438 14.18 -16.97 6.26
C ARG A 438 15.33 -17.72 5.62
N SER A 439 16.49 -17.07 5.47
CA SER A 439 17.67 -17.66 4.87
C SER A 439 18.25 -18.81 5.68
N LEU A 440 18.35 -18.65 7.00
CA LEU A 440 18.90 -19.69 7.88
C LEU A 440 17.96 -20.90 7.95
N LEU A 441 16.67 -20.65 8.06
CA LEU A 441 15.65 -21.69 8.10
C LEU A 441 15.58 -22.46 6.77
N LEU A 442 15.70 -21.76 5.63
CA LEU A 442 15.81 -22.39 4.32
C LEU A 442 17.03 -23.32 4.24
N GLN A 443 18.22 -22.81 4.58
CA GLN A 443 19.46 -23.61 4.54
C GLN A 443 19.44 -24.80 5.52
N LEU A 444 18.78 -24.65 6.66
CA LEU A 444 18.61 -25.73 7.64
C LEU A 444 17.75 -26.87 7.06
N LEU A 445 16.63 -26.52 6.42
CA LEU A 445 15.74 -27.51 5.79
C LEU A 445 16.33 -28.16 4.55
N GLU A 446 17.01 -27.39 3.69
CA GLU A 446 17.75 -27.93 2.54
C GLU A 446 18.76 -28.99 2.99
N GLY A 447 19.35 -28.76 4.18
CA GLY A 447 20.29 -29.68 4.79
C GLY A 447 19.67 -30.89 5.50
N TYR A 448 18.52 -30.69 6.16
CA TYR A 448 17.80 -31.72 6.89
C TYR A 448 16.30 -31.70 6.52
N PRO A 449 15.92 -32.36 5.40
CA PRO A 449 14.55 -32.33 4.89
C PRO A 449 13.51 -32.91 5.85
N ASP A 450 13.90 -33.80 6.75
CA ASP A 450 13.03 -34.39 7.76
C ASP A 450 12.61 -33.40 8.86
N LEU A 451 13.34 -32.28 9.02
CA LEU A 451 12.90 -31.18 9.91
C LEU A 451 11.72 -30.38 9.34
N GLN A 452 11.27 -30.69 8.13
CA GLN A 452 10.09 -30.07 7.54
C GLN A 452 8.81 -30.37 8.35
N GLU A 453 8.75 -31.50 9.05
CA GLU A 453 7.64 -31.82 9.98
C GLU A 453 7.52 -30.80 11.12
N ALA A 454 8.62 -30.18 11.55
CA ALA A 454 8.60 -29.12 12.58
C ALA A 454 7.90 -27.84 12.10
N LEU A 455 7.66 -27.71 10.79
CA LEU A 455 6.99 -26.58 10.14
C LEU A 455 5.53 -26.86 9.81
N ASP A 456 5.12 -28.14 9.89
CA ASP A 456 3.74 -28.58 9.71
C ASP A 456 2.91 -28.44 10.99
N ASP A 457 3.49 -27.86 12.05
CA ASP A 457 2.79 -27.50 13.27
C ASP A 457 1.74 -26.41 12.98
N THR A 458 0.49 -26.88 12.87
CA THR A 458 -0.68 -26.07 12.55
C THR A 458 -1.02 -25.02 13.61
N ASP A 459 -0.45 -25.10 14.81
CA ASP A 459 -0.67 -24.13 15.87
C ASP A 459 0.20 -22.87 15.69
N LEU A 460 1.33 -22.97 14.99
CA LEU A 460 2.27 -21.86 14.75
C LEU A 460 2.08 -21.19 13.38
N VAL A 461 1.66 -21.96 12.37
CA VAL A 461 1.38 -21.45 11.01
C VAL A 461 -0.09 -21.72 10.67
N PRO A 462 -0.99 -20.73 10.86
CA PRO A 462 -2.40 -20.89 10.51
C PRO A 462 -2.53 -21.22 9.02
N ARG A 463 -3.16 -22.36 8.69
CA ARG A 463 -3.43 -22.77 7.31
C ARG A 463 -4.25 -21.68 6.61
N GLY A 464 -3.60 -20.86 5.79
CA GLY A 464 -4.27 -19.77 5.04
C GLY A 464 -3.56 -18.42 5.02
N GLN A 465 -2.37 -18.27 5.62
CA GLN A 465 -1.57 -17.05 5.41
C GLN A 465 -0.93 -17.04 4.02
N ALA A 466 -1.56 -16.33 3.08
CA ALA A 466 -0.93 -15.94 1.82
C ALA A 466 0.01 -14.75 2.08
N GLY A 467 1.28 -15.03 2.40
CA GLY A 467 2.30 -14.01 2.64
C GLY A 467 3.55 -14.56 3.34
N CYS A 468 4.60 -13.73 3.45
CA CYS A 468 5.77 -14.05 4.26
C CYS A 468 5.36 -14.19 5.74
N PRO A 469 5.78 -15.25 6.46
CA PRO A 469 5.49 -15.37 7.89
C PRO A 469 6.01 -14.15 8.66
N SER A 470 5.29 -13.76 9.73
CA SER A 470 5.74 -12.68 10.61
C SER A 470 7.08 -13.04 11.27
N LEU A 471 7.82 -12.04 11.76
CA LEU A 471 9.11 -12.27 12.41
C LEU A 471 9.00 -13.25 13.60
N ASN A 472 7.93 -13.17 14.39
CA ASN A 472 7.72 -14.07 15.52
C ASN A 472 7.51 -15.51 15.05
N ILE A 473 6.70 -15.71 14.02
CA ILE A 473 6.50 -17.03 13.43
C ILE A 473 7.82 -17.57 12.87
N LEU A 474 8.64 -16.75 12.20
CA LEU A 474 9.96 -17.18 11.72
C LEU A 474 10.90 -17.59 12.86
N LYS A 475 10.87 -16.88 14.00
CA LYS A 475 11.60 -17.24 15.20
C LYS A 475 11.10 -18.58 15.77
N ASP A 476 9.80 -18.76 15.92
CA ASP A 476 9.23 -19.98 16.49
C ASP A 476 9.54 -21.21 15.61
N LEU A 477 9.38 -21.06 14.30
CA LEU A 477 9.73 -22.10 13.33
C LEU A 477 11.22 -22.45 13.36
N PHE A 478 12.09 -21.45 13.48
CA PHE A 478 13.53 -21.68 13.61
C PHE A 478 13.91 -22.34 14.93
N HIS A 479 13.31 -21.93 16.04
CA HIS A 479 13.47 -22.56 17.35
C HIS A 479 13.11 -24.04 17.27
N ASN A 480 11.91 -24.36 16.77
CA ASN A 480 11.44 -25.74 16.68
C ASN A 480 12.29 -26.62 15.76
N ALA A 481 12.71 -26.09 14.61
CA ALA A 481 13.59 -26.81 13.70
C ALA A 481 14.95 -27.12 14.37
N VAL A 482 15.51 -26.18 15.15
CA VAL A 482 16.75 -26.40 15.91
C VAL A 482 16.53 -27.39 17.06
N SER A 483 15.43 -27.30 17.81
CA SER A 483 15.13 -28.23 18.90
C SER A 483 14.97 -29.67 18.42
N ASN A 484 14.50 -29.88 17.18
CA ASN A 484 14.31 -31.20 16.58
C ASN A 484 15.56 -31.78 15.91
N LEU A 485 16.73 -31.13 16.02
CA LEU A 485 18.00 -31.66 15.48
C LEU A 485 18.47 -32.96 16.14
N GLY A 486 18.01 -33.26 17.36
CA GLY A 486 18.48 -34.41 18.13
C GLY A 486 19.99 -34.38 18.33
N ARG A 487 20.71 -35.41 17.85
CA ARG A 487 22.19 -35.50 17.94
C ARG A 487 22.94 -34.81 16.80
N ARG A 488 22.23 -34.14 15.87
CA ARG A 488 22.84 -33.51 14.70
C ARG A 488 23.45 -32.16 15.08
N THR A 489 24.59 -31.85 14.48
CA THR A 489 25.26 -30.56 14.67
C THR A 489 24.78 -29.56 13.64
N PHE A 490 24.36 -28.38 14.10
CA PHE A 490 24.05 -27.25 13.22
C PHE A 490 24.99 -26.08 13.50
N THR A 491 25.57 -25.52 12.45
CA THR A 491 26.49 -24.37 12.57
C THR A 491 26.01 -23.20 11.74
N CYS A 492 25.92 -22.03 12.36
CA CYS A 492 25.43 -20.81 11.74
C CYS A 492 26.51 -19.72 11.75
N PHE A 493 26.76 -19.10 10.59
CA PHE A 493 27.64 -17.95 10.45
C PHE A 493 26.83 -16.71 10.08
N ILE A 494 26.76 -15.71 10.96
CA ILE A 494 26.02 -14.47 10.73
C ILE A 494 27.01 -13.30 10.79
N ASP A 495 27.27 -12.71 9.63
CA ASP A 495 28.28 -11.66 9.44
C ASP A 495 27.65 -10.26 9.43
N ALA A 496 28.38 -9.29 9.99
CA ALA A 496 28.07 -7.86 9.97
C ALA A 496 26.76 -7.50 10.71
N LEU A 497 26.62 -7.98 11.95
CA LEU A 497 25.46 -7.66 12.80
C LEU A 497 25.22 -6.15 12.94
N ASP A 498 26.28 -5.36 12.88
CA ASP A 498 26.21 -3.90 13.00
C ASP A 498 25.58 -3.18 11.79
N GLU A 499 25.26 -3.88 10.71
CA GLU A 499 24.59 -3.32 9.54
C GLU A 499 23.05 -3.44 9.61
N CYS A 500 22.52 -3.97 10.72
CA CYS A 500 21.09 -4.03 11.03
C CYS A 500 20.69 -2.99 12.11
N ASP A 501 19.39 -2.76 12.31
CA ASP A 501 18.88 -1.81 13.32
C ASP A 501 19.34 -2.18 14.74
N GLU A 502 19.75 -1.17 15.51
CA GLU A 502 20.36 -1.35 16.83
C GLU A 502 19.48 -2.17 17.79
N GLN A 503 18.18 -1.85 17.86
CA GLN A 503 17.25 -2.54 18.75
C GLN A 503 17.01 -3.98 18.28
N GLN A 504 16.85 -4.17 16.97
CA GLN A 504 16.66 -5.49 16.38
C GLN A 504 17.86 -6.42 16.64
N VAL A 505 19.09 -5.91 16.56
CA VAL A 505 20.31 -6.70 16.83
C VAL A 505 20.38 -7.13 18.29
N MET A 506 20.03 -6.26 19.24
CA MET A 506 20.00 -6.61 20.65
C MET A 506 18.98 -7.73 20.93
N GLU A 507 17.76 -7.60 20.40
CA GLU A 507 16.72 -8.62 20.52
C GLU A 507 17.10 -9.94 19.86
N MET A 508 17.81 -9.88 18.73
CA MET A 508 18.29 -11.05 18.01
C MET A 508 19.38 -11.79 18.79
N VAL A 509 20.39 -11.08 19.31
CA VAL A 509 21.46 -11.70 20.10
C VAL A 509 20.85 -12.37 21.33
N HIS A 510 19.96 -11.68 22.04
CA HIS A 510 19.28 -12.24 23.20
C HIS A 510 18.50 -13.52 22.86
N TYR A 511 17.73 -13.52 21.77
CA TYR A 511 17.01 -14.70 21.33
C TYR A 511 17.94 -15.88 20.98
N PHE A 512 19.09 -15.62 20.33
CA PHE A 512 20.05 -16.70 20.03
C PHE A 512 20.71 -17.24 21.30
N GLU A 513 20.93 -16.41 22.33
CA GLU A 513 21.41 -16.87 23.64
C GLU A 513 20.40 -17.82 24.29
N GLU A 514 19.12 -17.43 24.33
CA GLU A 514 18.04 -18.29 24.85
C GLU A 514 17.92 -19.61 24.07
N LEU A 515 18.03 -19.54 22.73
CA LEU A 515 18.02 -20.73 21.88
C LEU A 515 19.20 -21.66 22.16
N ALA A 516 20.40 -21.11 22.39
CA ALA A 516 21.59 -21.89 22.71
C ALA A 516 21.51 -22.54 24.09
N GLU A 517 21.00 -21.83 25.10
CA GLU A 517 20.74 -22.37 26.44
C GLU A 517 19.71 -23.52 26.39
N SER A 518 18.59 -23.28 25.70
CA SER A 518 17.56 -24.29 25.45
C SER A 518 18.14 -25.52 24.75
N SER A 519 18.91 -25.31 23.66
CA SER A 519 19.56 -26.37 22.88
C SER A 519 20.55 -27.19 23.70
N ALA A 520 21.35 -26.54 24.55
CA ALA A 520 22.29 -27.21 25.44
C ALA A 520 21.57 -28.10 26.46
N SER A 521 20.42 -27.65 26.99
CA SER A 521 19.63 -28.41 27.97
C SER A 521 19.05 -29.71 27.40
N ILE A 522 18.73 -29.74 26.10
CA ILE A 522 18.20 -30.91 25.38
C ILE A 522 19.28 -31.71 24.64
N GLY A 523 20.56 -31.32 24.78
CA GLY A 523 21.70 -32.02 24.18
C GLY A 523 21.88 -31.81 22.67
N VAL A 524 21.29 -30.74 22.10
CA VAL A 524 21.48 -30.34 20.70
C VAL A 524 22.76 -29.54 20.56
N GLN A 525 23.60 -29.92 19.59
CA GLN A 525 24.88 -29.24 19.34
C GLN A 525 24.72 -28.06 18.36
N LEU A 526 24.39 -26.89 18.91
CA LEU A 526 24.27 -25.63 18.17
C LEU A 526 25.57 -24.81 18.27
N GLN A 527 26.13 -24.41 17.13
CA GLN A 527 27.31 -23.54 17.05
C GLN A 527 26.99 -22.27 16.26
N ILE A 528 27.20 -21.10 16.87
CA ILE A 528 26.87 -19.80 16.29
C ILE A 528 28.14 -18.94 16.23
N CYS A 529 28.45 -18.44 15.05
CA CYS A 529 29.56 -17.51 14.83
C CYS A 529 29.02 -16.16 14.37
N PHE A 530 29.26 -15.12 15.16
CA PHE A 530 28.88 -13.75 14.87
C PHE A 530 30.07 -12.89 14.46
N SER A 531 29.85 -11.90 13.61
CA SER A 531 30.82 -10.83 13.38
C SER A 531 30.21 -9.44 13.51
N SER A 532 30.98 -8.49 14.05
CA SER A 532 30.54 -7.09 14.17
C SER A 532 31.71 -6.11 14.37
N ARG A 533 31.44 -4.80 14.26
CA ARG A 533 32.36 -3.75 14.73
C ARG A 533 32.32 -3.59 16.27
N HIS A 534 33.18 -2.72 16.80
CA HIS A 534 33.22 -2.39 18.23
C HIS A 534 32.03 -1.50 18.64
N TYR A 535 30.85 -2.07 18.72
CA TYR A 535 29.67 -1.40 19.26
C TYR A 535 29.39 -1.81 20.71
N PRO A 536 29.19 -0.86 21.65
CA PRO A 536 28.97 -1.18 23.07
C PRO A 536 27.64 -1.88 23.39
N TYR A 537 26.65 -1.73 22.51
CA TYR A 537 25.29 -2.27 22.67
C TYR A 537 25.19 -3.75 22.26
N ILE A 538 26.11 -4.25 21.44
CA ILE A 538 26.20 -5.69 21.14
C ILE A 538 26.96 -6.34 22.29
N ARG A 539 26.27 -7.16 23.07
CA ARG A 539 26.86 -7.92 24.18
C ARG A 539 26.40 -9.36 24.11
N ILE A 540 27.36 -10.28 24.10
CA ILE A 540 27.12 -11.72 24.19
C ILE A 540 27.67 -12.14 25.56
N ARG A 541 26.79 -12.62 26.43
CA ARG A 541 27.08 -12.99 27.82
C ARG A 541 27.92 -14.25 27.92
N HIS A 542 27.62 -15.22 27.06
CA HIS A 542 28.24 -16.53 27.05
C HIS A 542 28.80 -16.82 25.66
N GLY A 543 30.12 -16.69 25.48
CA GLY A 543 30.77 -16.90 24.19
C GLY A 543 32.26 -16.57 24.20
N ILE A 544 32.97 -17.07 23.18
CA ILE A 544 34.39 -16.77 22.96
C ILE A 544 34.49 -15.47 22.14
N GLU A 545 35.08 -14.43 22.73
CA GLU A 545 35.33 -13.15 22.04
C GLU A 545 36.73 -13.12 21.41
N LEU A 546 36.78 -12.76 20.12
CA LEU A 546 38.01 -12.62 19.33
C LEU A 546 38.05 -11.26 18.64
N THR A 547 38.95 -10.39 19.06
CA THR A 547 39.22 -9.11 18.38
C THR A 547 40.33 -9.31 17.35
N LEU A 548 40.03 -9.14 16.05
CA LEU A 548 40.94 -9.49 14.95
C LEU A 548 42.26 -8.72 14.95
N GLU A 549 42.22 -7.42 15.18
CA GLU A 549 43.41 -6.56 15.18
C GLU A 549 44.39 -6.89 16.32
N ASP A 550 43.93 -7.56 17.37
CA ASP A 550 44.78 -7.99 18.48
C ASP A 550 45.44 -9.36 18.20
N GLN A 551 45.07 -10.03 17.11
CA GLN A 551 45.58 -11.36 16.79
C GLN A 551 46.90 -11.29 16.03
N GLN A 552 47.91 -12.01 16.55
CA GLN A 552 49.23 -12.09 15.90
C GLN A 552 49.14 -12.67 14.48
N GLY A 553 48.31 -13.70 14.29
CA GLY A 553 48.11 -14.32 12.98
C GLY A 553 47.52 -13.36 11.94
N HIS A 554 46.67 -12.42 12.37
CA HIS A 554 46.11 -11.37 11.49
C HIS A 554 47.19 -10.39 11.02
N SER A 555 48.10 -10.01 11.93
CA SER A 555 49.28 -9.21 11.58
C SER A 555 50.22 -9.92 10.62
N GLN A 556 50.41 -11.23 10.78
CA GLN A 556 51.20 -12.05 9.85
C GLN A 556 50.55 -12.14 8.46
N ASP A 557 49.22 -12.17 8.37
CA ASP A 557 48.52 -12.16 7.08
C ASP A 557 48.69 -10.83 6.33
N MET A 558 48.66 -9.71 7.06
CA MET A 558 48.98 -8.39 6.50
C MET A 558 50.40 -8.36 5.94
N ASP A 559 51.38 -8.87 6.68
CA ASP A 559 52.78 -8.95 6.23
C ASP A 559 52.94 -9.83 4.97
N LYS A 560 52.32 -11.02 4.96
CA LYS A 560 52.29 -11.90 3.78
C LYS A 560 51.65 -11.23 2.56
N TYR A 561 50.63 -10.39 2.78
CA TYR A 561 49.99 -9.64 1.70
C TYR A 561 50.95 -8.59 1.12
N ILE A 562 51.65 -7.82 1.96
CA ILE A 562 52.68 -6.86 1.52
C ILE A 562 53.73 -7.58 0.67
N GLN A 563 54.31 -8.66 1.19
CA GLN A 563 55.34 -9.44 0.49
C GLN A 563 54.88 -9.97 -0.87
N SER A 564 53.59 -10.30 -1.01
CA SER A 564 53.06 -10.86 -2.25
C SER A 564 52.64 -9.79 -3.27
N ASN A 565 52.28 -8.58 -2.84
CA ASN A 565 51.60 -7.60 -3.69
C ASN A 565 52.36 -6.27 -3.87
N LEU A 566 53.30 -5.94 -2.99
CA LEU A 566 54.13 -4.75 -3.13
C LEU A 566 55.26 -5.02 -4.14
N ARG A 567 55.22 -4.35 -5.28
CA ARG A 567 56.10 -4.56 -6.43
C ARG A 567 57.25 -3.56 -6.43
N ILE A 568 58.15 -3.67 -5.45
CA ILE A 568 59.37 -2.86 -5.36
C ILE A 568 60.56 -3.77 -5.68
N GLY A 569 61.36 -3.40 -6.68
CA GLY A 569 62.52 -4.21 -7.11
C GLY A 569 63.75 -4.07 -6.19
N ASP A 570 63.71 -3.11 -5.27
CA ASP A 570 64.78 -2.84 -4.31
C ASP A 570 64.49 -3.47 -2.95
N ASN A 571 65.28 -4.48 -2.59
CA ASN A 571 65.06 -5.26 -1.39
C ASN A 571 65.34 -4.47 -0.09
N GLU A 572 66.30 -3.55 -0.10
CA GLU A 572 66.61 -2.72 1.08
C GLU A 572 65.45 -1.77 1.39
N LEU A 573 64.91 -1.10 0.35
CA LEU A 573 63.76 -0.22 0.49
C LEU A 573 62.50 -1.00 0.88
N PHE A 574 62.33 -2.22 0.37
CA PHE A 574 61.21 -3.07 0.74
C PHE A 574 61.21 -3.38 2.25
N GLU A 575 62.35 -3.83 2.80
CA GLU A 575 62.49 -4.13 4.23
C GLU A 575 62.39 -2.88 5.11
N GLU A 576 62.72 -1.70 4.60
CA GLU A 576 62.52 -0.42 5.30
C GLU A 576 61.02 -0.02 5.39
N LEU A 577 60.27 -0.15 4.29
CA LEU A 577 58.88 0.31 4.22
C LEU A 577 57.89 -0.66 4.87
N ARG A 578 58.16 -1.96 4.81
CA ARG A 578 57.30 -3.03 5.33
C ARG A 578 56.86 -2.82 6.80
N PRO A 579 57.74 -2.61 7.79
CA PRO A 579 57.31 -2.39 9.17
C PRO A 579 56.48 -1.11 9.35
N GLN A 580 56.84 -0.02 8.64
CA GLN A 580 56.09 1.23 8.68
C GLN A 580 54.66 1.06 8.14
N MET A 581 54.49 0.26 7.09
CA MET A 581 53.16 -0.04 6.55
C MET A 581 52.32 -0.85 7.53
N LEU A 582 52.90 -1.85 8.21
CA LEU A 582 52.20 -2.65 9.21
C LEU A 582 51.78 -1.80 10.42
N GLU A 583 52.67 -0.94 10.90
CA GLU A 583 52.39 -0.01 11.99
C GLU A 583 51.27 0.96 11.62
N LYS A 584 51.38 1.63 10.46
CA LYS A 584 50.38 2.60 9.99
C LYS A 584 49.01 1.95 9.71
N ALA A 585 48.98 0.69 9.27
CA ALA A 585 47.73 -0.03 9.02
C ALA A 585 46.93 -0.30 10.31
N ALA A 586 47.59 -0.41 11.47
CA ALA A 586 46.96 -0.57 12.79
C ALA A 586 45.82 -1.62 12.85
N GLY A 587 45.99 -2.75 12.14
CA GLY A 587 45.01 -3.84 12.05
C GLY A 587 43.96 -3.71 10.92
N VAL A 588 43.93 -2.58 10.20
CA VAL A 588 42.96 -2.29 9.13
C VAL A 588 43.46 -2.81 7.78
N PHE A 589 43.09 -4.04 7.44
CA PHE A 589 43.53 -4.71 6.20
C PHE A 589 43.19 -3.92 4.93
N LEU A 590 42.01 -3.26 4.87
CA LEU A 590 41.61 -2.45 3.72
C LEU A 590 42.54 -1.25 3.46
N TRP A 591 43.08 -0.65 4.53
CA TRP A 591 44.07 0.42 4.41
C TRP A 591 45.28 -0.08 3.65
N LEU A 592 45.77 -1.25 4.03
CA LEU A 592 46.96 -1.86 3.46
C LEU A 592 46.76 -2.22 1.97
N VAL A 593 45.60 -2.76 1.61
CA VAL A 593 45.22 -3.02 0.20
C VAL A 593 45.29 -1.74 -0.63
N LEU A 594 44.68 -0.65 -0.15
CA LEU A 594 44.64 0.63 -0.86
C LEU A 594 46.04 1.26 -0.98
N VAL A 595 46.84 1.20 0.09
CA VAL A 595 48.17 1.82 0.14
C VAL A 595 49.18 1.05 -0.68
N VAL A 596 49.14 -0.29 -0.71
CA VAL A 596 49.98 -1.10 -1.62
C VAL A 596 49.75 -0.69 -3.07
N ASP A 597 48.49 -0.52 -3.50
CA ASP A 597 48.18 -0.05 -4.85
C ASP A 597 48.68 1.38 -5.12
N ILE A 598 48.58 2.27 -4.13
CA ILE A 598 49.11 3.63 -4.22
C ILE A 598 50.63 3.62 -4.38
N LEU A 599 51.35 2.84 -3.57
CA LEU A 599 52.81 2.75 -3.62
C LEU A 599 53.28 2.07 -4.90
N ASN A 600 52.60 1.02 -5.37
CA ASN A 600 52.89 0.38 -6.65
C ASN A 600 52.80 1.38 -7.82
N LYS A 601 51.80 2.28 -7.82
CA LYS A 601 51.68 3.35 -8.82
C LYS A 601 52.79 4.39 -8.68
N GLU A 602 53.21 4.71 -7.46
CA GLU A 602 54.24 5.72 -7.20
C GLU A 602 55.67 5.19 -7.42
N ASN A 603 55.86 3.87 -7.44
CA ASN A 603 57.17 3.22 -7.59
C ASN A 603 57.91 3.66 -8.87
N CYS A 604 57.20 4.00 -9.95
CA CYS A 604 57.80 4.51 -11.18
C CYS A 604 58.53 5.87 -11.00
N ARG A 605 58.29 6.59 -9.91
CA ARG A 605 58.92 7.88 -9.57
C ARG A 605 60.13 7.73 -8.63
N GLY A 606 60.52 6.50 -8.30
CA GLY A 606 61.75 6.18 -7.57
C GLY A 606 61.64 6.23 -6.04
N ARG A 607 62.76 5.93 -5.36
CA ARG A 607 62.83 5.66 -3.91
C ARG A 607 62.31 6.82 -3.04
N LEU A 608 62.67 8.06 -3.37
CA LEU A 608 62.30 9.24 -2.60
C LEU A 608 60.78 9.51 -2.64
N ALA A 609 60.16 9.28 -3.81
CA ALA A 609 58.72 9.44 -3.97
C ALA A 609 57.94 8.41 -3.14
N LEU A 610 58.43 7.16 -3.07
CA LEU A 610 57.83 6.12 -2.22
C LEU A 610 57.87 6.47 -0.73
N ARG A 611 59.05 6.87 -0.22
CA ARG A 611 59.20 7.28 1.20
C ARG A 611 58.31 8.46 1.53
N LYS A 612 58.34 9.50 0.69
CA LYS A 612 57.49 10.68 0.85
C LYS A 612 56.01 10.30 0.84
N ARG A 613 55.60 9.45 -0.12
CA ARG A 613 54.21 9.04 -0.25
C ARG A 613 53.72 8.24 0.96
N LEU A 614 54.51 7.29 1.46
CA LEU A 614 54.14 6.54 2.66
C LEU A 614 54.08 7.44 3.91
N ALA A 615 55.02 8.39 4.04
CA ALA A 615 55.03 9.34 5.15
C ALA A 615 53.77 10.23 5.16
N GLU A 616 53.39 10.78 4.01
CA GLU A 616 52.19 11.62 3.82
C GLU A 616 50.87 10.84 3.91
N THR A 617 50.91 9.52 3.75
CA THR A 617 49.70 8.68 3.80
C THR A 617 49.16 8.65 5.24
N PRO A 618 47.91 9.07 5.47
CA PRO A 618 47.26 9.03 6.78
C PRO A 618 47.12 7.60 7.31
N THR A 619 47.10 7.41 8.64
CA THR A 619 46.94 6.09 9.27
C THR A 619 45.49 5.64 9.40
N GLY A 620 44.55 6.57 9.56
CA GLY A 620 43.13 6.27 9.65
C GLY A 620 42.47 6.11 8.26
N LEU A 621 41.49 5.21 8.18
CA LEU A 621 40.81 4.89 6.93
C LEU A 621 39.97 6.07 6.41
N SER A 622 39.35 6.83 7.31
CA SER A 622 38.55 8.02 6.95
C SER A 622 39.41 9.12 6.35
N GLU A 623 40.56 9.40 6.98
CA GLU A 623 41.55 10.36 6.51
C GLU A 623 42.18 9.90 5.20
N LEU A 624 42.45 8.60 5.06
CA LEU A 624 42.93 8.02 3.80
C LEU A 624 41.91 8.18 2.67
N PHE A 625 40.62 7.92 2.91
CA PHE A 625 39.60 8.17 1.89
C PHE A 625 39.51 9.64 1.52
N ASN A 626 39.63 10.53 2.50
CA ASN A 626 39.66 11.98 2.25
C ASN A 626 40.87 12.38 1.41
N ASP A 627 42.07 11.84 1.69
CA ASP A 627 43.27 12.03 0.86
C ASP A 627 43.03 11.51 -0.56
N ILE A 628 42.51 10.29 -0.72
CA ILE A 628 42.23 9.68 -2.03
C ILE A 628 41.24 10.53 -2.84
N LEU A 629 40.15 11.00 -2.22
CA LEU A 629 39.12 11.80 -2.89
C LEU A 629 39.61 13.21 -3.28
N ARG A 630 40.55 13.79 -2.53
CA ARG A 630 41.13 15.12 -2.80
C ARG A 630 42.38 15.08 -3.69
N ARG A 631 42.90 13.88 -3.97
CA ARG A 631 44.17 13.70 -4.69
C ARG A 631 44.08 14.04 -6.18
N ASP A 632 42.96 13.74 -6.83
CA ASP A 632 42.75 14.05 -8.24
C ASP A 632 41.89 15.31 -8.39
N THR A 633 42.53 16.43 -8.68
CA THR A 633 41.86 17.72 -8.89
C THR A 633 41.52 17.99 -10.36
N LYS A 634 41.84 17.07 -11.29
CA LYS A 634 41.72 17.34 -12.73
C LYS A 634 40.26 17.32 -13.21
N ASN A 635 39.46 16.36 -12.73
CA ASN A 635 38.07 16.17 -13.14
C ASN A 635 37.12 16.14 -11.93
N MET A 636 37.22 17.16 -11.07
CA MET A 636 36.42 17.24 -9.83
C MET A 636 34.92 17.26 -10.08
N GLU A 637 34.46 17.87 -11.18
CA GLU A 637 33.05 17.89 -11.54
C GLU A 637 32.51 16.50 -11.89
N ASP A 638 33.26 15.72 -12.67
CA ASP A 638 32.88 14.36 -13.05
C ASP A 638 32.92 13.43 -11.84
N LEU A 639 33.96 13.56 -11.00
CA LEU A 639 34.07 12.80 -9.75
C LEU A 639 32.90 13.12 -8.80
N LEU A 640 32.52 14.39 -8.69
CA LEU A 640 31.37 14.81 -7.89
C LEU A 640 30.08 14.23 -8.47
N LEU A 641 29.86 14.29 -9.79
CA LEU A 641 28.69 13.71 -10.45
C LEU A 641 28.62 12.19 -10.26
N CYS A 642 29.75 11.50 -10.37
CA CYS A 642 29.90 10.08 -10.08
C CYS A 642 29.46 9.74 -8.64
N ILE A 643 29.99 10.47 -7.66
CA ILE A 643 29.67 10.29 -6.25
C ILE A 643 28.18 10.57 -5.99
N LEU A 644 27.63 11.62 -6.59
CA LEU A 644 26.21 11.97 -6.47
C LEU A 644 25.30 10.87 -7.00
N TRP A 645 25.58 10.29 -8.16
CA TRP A 645 24.79 9.17 -8.67
C TRP A 645 24.88 7.92 -7.80
N ILE A 646 26.07 7.64 -7.24
CA ILE A 646 26.26 6.51 -6.31
C ILE A 646 25.50 6.73 -4.99
N LEU A 647 25.51 7.95 -4.45
CA LEU A 647 24.87 8.28 -3.17
C LEU A 647 23.35 8.50 -3.28
N CYS A 648 22.88 9.04 -4.41
CA CYS A 648 21.47 9.38 -4.61
C CYS A 648 20.65 8.25 -5.24
N ALA A 649 21.30 7.23 -5.82
CA ALA A 649 20.59 6.09 -6.38
C ALA A 649 19.90 5.27 -5.29
N LYS A 650 18.64 4.88 -5.56
CA LYS A 650 17.80 4.10 -4.64
C LYS A 650 18.37 2.69 -4.35
N ARG A 651 19.07 2.13 -5.34
CA ARG A 651 19.81 0.86 -5.28
C ARG A 651 21.13 1.04 -6.04
N PRO A 652 22.14 0.16 -5.87
CA PRO A 652 23.32 0.17 -6.73
C PRO A 652 22.92 0.19 -8.21
N LEU A 653 23.50 1.12 -8.97
CA LEU A 653 23.27 1.26 -10.41
C LEU A 653 24.05 0.17 -11.15
N LEU A 654 23.42 -0.44 -12.15
CA LEU A 654 24.14 -1.28 -13.11
C LEU A 654 25.11 -0.41 -13.91
N PRO A 655 26.23 -0.97 -14.43
CA PRO A 655 27.19 -0.20 -15.23
C PRO A 655 26.55 0.59 -16.39
N GLU A 656 25.53 0.01 -17.02
CA GLU A 656 24.75 0.63 -18.10
C GLU A 656 23.90 1.79 -17.59
N GLU A 657 23.17 1.61 -16.48
CA GLU A 657 22.36 2.65 -15.85
C GLU A 657 23.23 3.82 -15.38
N TYR A 658 24.41 3.51 -14.84
CA TYR A 658 25.38 4.49 -14.40
C TYR A 658 25.96 5.30 -15.58
N TYR A 659 26.25 4.64 -16.70
CA TYR A 659 26.67 5.30 -17.93
C TYR A 659 25.59 6.27 -18.45
N HIS A 660 24.34 5.83 -18.51
CA HIS A 660 23.22 6.68 -18.93
C HIS A 660 22.97 7.85 -17.96
N ALA A 661 23.12 7.63 -16.66
CA ALA A 661 22.97 8.66 -15.64
C ALA A 661 24.07 9.74 -15.75
N LEU A 662 25.33 9.34 -15.95
CA LEU A 662 26.44 10.26 -16.21
C LEU A 662 26.24 11.04 -17.51
N TRP A 663 25.86 10.36 -18.60
CA TRP A 663 25.59 11.01 -19.88
C TRP A 663 24.48 12.07 -19.76
N SER A 664 23.35 11.74 -19.12
CA SER A 664 22.25 12.68 -18.89
C SER A 664 22.67 13.94 -18.11
N GLY A 665 23.49 13.76 -17.06
CA GLY A 665 24.00 14.88 -16.27
C GLY A 665 24.99 15.77 -17.01
N LEU A 666 25.85 15.18 -17.86
CA LEU A 666 26.86 15.90 -18.64
C LEU A 666 26.26 16.60 -19.88
N VAL A 667 25.21 16.04 -20.48
CA VAL A 667 24.48 16.65 -21.61
C VAL A 667 23.81 17.96 -21.19
N GLN A 668 23.21 18.02 -19.99
CA GLN A 668 22.60 19.27 -19.48
C GLN A 668 23.61 20.40 -19.26
N LYS A 669 24.89 20.07 -19.08
CA LYS A 669 25.99 21.02 -18.97
C LYS A 669 26.68 21.33 -20.31
N GLY A 670 26.25 20.71 -21.42
CA GLY A 670 26.89 20.84 -22.73
C GLY A 670 28.28 20.19 -22.83
N LEU A 671 28.59 19.26 -21.92
CA LEU A 671 29.89 18.59 -21.79
C LEU A 671 29.89 17.15 -22.35
N ALA A 672 28.76 16.69 -22.89
CA ALA A 672 28.62 15.41 -23.57
C ALA A 672 27.90 15.59 -24.91
N ASP A 673 28.23 14.73 -25.88
CA ASP A 673 27.62 14.75 -27.21
C ASP A 673 26.09 14.59 -27.12
N SER A 674 25.36 15.30 -28.00
CA SER A 674 23.90 15.27 -28.05
C SER A 674 23.32 13.89 -28.42
N GLU A 675 24.15 12.97 -28.92
CA GLU A 675 23.80 11.60 -29.26
C GLU A 675 24.63 10.60 -28.43
N ILE A 676 23.97 9.60 -27.83
CA ILE A 676 24.65 8.49 -27.17
C ILE A 676 25.34 7.65 -28.26
N GLY A 677 26.68 7.59 -28.25
CA GLY A 677 27.44 6.73 -29.15
C GLY A 677 26.95 5.28 -29.08
N ALA A 678 26.39 4.80 -30.19
CA ALA A 678 25.72 3.51 -30.27
C ALA A 678 26.69 2.33 -30.04
N PHE A 679 26.48 1.58 -28.96
CA PHE A 679 26.81 0.15 -29.00
C PHE A 679 25.87 -0.49 -30.02
N LYS A 680 26.41 -0.80 -31.20
CA LYS A 680 25.71 -1.50 -32.28
C LYS A 680 25.29 -2.89 -31.79
N ASN A 681 24.04 -3.02 -31.36
CA ASN A 681 23.08 -3.99 -31.89
C ASN A 681 21.71 -3.78 -31.23
N PHE A 682 20.66 -3.90 -32.06
CA PHE A 682 19.22 -3.76 -31.79
C PHE A 682 18.63 -2.34 -31.94
N GLY A 683 18.31 -1.99 -33.20
CA GLY A 683 17.21 -1.07 -33.53
C GLY A 683 15.85 -1.66 -33.10
N GLN A 684 14.76 -0.92 -32.99
CA GLN A 684 14.36 0.34 -33.60
C GLN A 684 13.41 1.04 -32.62
N THR A 685 13.63 2.30 -32.23
CA THR A 685 12.52 3.25 -32.01
C THR A 685 13.01 4.68 -31.86
N LEU A 686 12.20 5.60 -32.42
CA LEU A 686 12.11 7.04 -32.15
C LEU A 686 13.02 7.96 -32.98
N GLY A 687 12.50 8.29 -34.17
CA GLY A 687 12.83 9.55 -34.84
C GLY A 687 12.25 10.74 -34.07
N MET A 688 13.11 11.70 -33.77
CA MET A 688 12.74 13.04 -33.32
C MET A 688 12.95 14.04 -34.47
N THR A 689 11.92 14.80 -34.84
CA THR A 689 12.04 16.21 -35.21
C THR A 689 10.70 16.95 -34.98
N GLY A 690 10.76 18.10 -34.26
CA GLY A 690 9.90 19.26 -34.54
C GLY A 690 8.66 19.55 -33.68
N LYS A 691 8.82 20.52 -32.75
CA LYS A 691 7.80 21.44 -32.16
C LYS A 691 6.75 20.86 -31.19
N ALA A 692 7.01 21.03 -29.89
CA ALA A 692 6.09 20.68 -28.82
C ALA A 692 4.89 21.63 -28.73
N LYS A 693 3.72 21.13 -29.16
CA LYS A 693 2.40 21.51 -28.63
C LYS A 693 1.96 20.39 -27.68
N ALA A 694 1.38 20.76 -26.55
CA ALA A 694 1.00 19.86 -25.47
C ALA A 694 0.00 18.79 -25.93
N THR A 695 0.40 17.51 -25.87
CA THR A 695 -0.48 16.34 -25.84
C THR A 695 0.04 15.31 -24.85
N ARG A 696 -0.88 14.78 -24.06
CA ARG A 696 -0.69 13.73 -23.06
C ARG A 696 -0.43 12.38 -23.71
N GLY A 697 0.57 11.64 -23.22
CA GLY A 697 0.64 10.18 -23.32
C GLY A 697 1.97 9.60 -23.80
N SER A 698 2.81 9.13 -22.87
CA SER A 698 3.67 7.94 -23.01
C SER A 698 4.38 7.67 -21.67
N ASN A 699 3.83 6.79 -20.83
CA ASN A 699 4.52 6.34 -19.62
C ASN A 699 5.40 5.14 -19.96
N SER A 700 6.65 5.42 -20.34
CA SER A 700 7.74 4.47 -20.22
C SER A 700 8.06 4.27 -18.73
N VAL A 701 8.30 3.01 -18.38
CA VAL A 701 8.73 2.53 -17.07
C VAL A 701 10.01 3.26 -16.64
N ALA A 702 9.88 4.23 -15.73
CA ALA A 702 11.00 4.80 -14.99
C ALA A 702 10.68 4.68 -13.49
N ALA A 703 11.56 3.99 -12.78
CA ALA A 703 11.42 3.71 -11.36
C ALA A 703 11.27 4.99 -10.54
N ARG A 704 10.31 4.98 -9.60
CA ARG A 704 9.98 6.08 -8.69
C ARG A 704 11.19 6.48 -7.83
N GLU A 705 11.84 7.60 -8.17
CA GLU A 705 12.81 8.29 -7.32
C GLU A 705 12.17 8.73 -5.99
N ARG A 706 12.94 8.68 -4.88
CA ARG A 706 12.48 9.08 -3.54
C ARG A 706 12.21 10.59 -3.42
N TYR A 707 12.98 11.40 -4.14
CA TYR A 707 12.94 12.86 -4.05
C TYR A 707 12.58 13.55 -5.38
N LYS A 708 12.56 12.85 -6.52
CA LYS A 708 12.25 13.35 -7.88
C LYS A 708 13.11 14.54 -8.40
N TYR A 709 13.70 15.32 -7.50
CA TYR A 709 14.46 16.53 -7.72
C TYR A 709 15.75 16.43 -6.87
N PRO A 710 16.95 16.46 -7.48
CA PRO A 710 18.22 16.45 -6.76
C PRO A 710 18.32 17.58 -5.72
N LEU A 711 17.72 18.73 -6.03
CA LEU A 711 17.61 19.88 -5.13
C LEU A 711 16.85 19.55 -3.84
N PHE A 712 15.81 18.72 -3.93
CA PHE A 712 15.00 18.28 -2.79
C PHE A 712 15.78 17.30 -1.91
N ALA A 713 16.57 16.41 -2.50
CA ALA A 713 17.46 15.53 -1.75
C ALA A 713 18.56 16.29 -1.01
N ALA A 714 19.17 17.31 -1.63
CA ALA A 714 20.18 18.16 -0.99
C ALA A 714 19.63 18.96 0.20
N LEU A 715 18.42 19.53 0.05
CA LEU A 715 17.70 20.24 1.12
C LEU A 715 17.36 19.34 2.31
N VAL A 716 16.75 18.19 2.03
CA VAL A 716 16.24 17.26 3.06
C VAL A 716 17.36 16.65 3.89
N ASN A 717 18.51 16.39 3.28
CA ASN A 717 19.67 15.82 3.97
C ASN A 717 20.61 16.89 4.55
N GLY A 718 20.22 18.17 4.50
CA GLY A 718 21.00 19.28 5.06
C GLY A 718 22.33 19.53 4.35
N HIS A 719 22.47 19.09 3.10
CA HIS A 719 23.70 19.24 2.30
C HIS A 719 23.73 20.63 1.65
N LYS A 720 24.11 21.63 2.46
CA LYS A 720 24.13 23.05 2.11
C LYS A 720 24.93 23.37 0.83
N ASP A 721 26.09 22.75 0.67
CA ASP A 721 26.97 22.98 -0.49
C ASP A 721 26.41 22.40 -1.78
N ALA A 722 25.77 21.23 -1.68
CA ALA A 722 25.07 20.61 -2.80
C ALA A 722 23.84 21.44 -3.21
N PHE A 723 23.11 21.99 -2.23
CA PHE A 723 21.98 22.87 -2.48
C PHE A 723 22.39 24.18 -3.17
N ALA A 724 23.46 24.84 -2.70
CA ALA A 724 23.98 26.07 -3.31
C ALA A 724 24.50 25.82 -4.73
N SER A 725 25.21 24.70 -4.94
CA SER A 725 25.74 24.31 -6.26
C SER A 725 24.64 24.02 -7.28
N LEU A 726 23.55 23.35 -6.85
CA LEU A 726 22.41 23.05 -7.72
C LEU A 726 21.59 24.29 -8.12
N LEU A 727 21.72 25.40 -7.40
CA LEU A 727 21.06 26.67 -7.70
C LEU A 727 21.93 27.67 -8.49
N GLY A 728 23.20 27.34 -8.73
CA GLY A 728 24.13 28.21 -9.45
C GLY A 728 24.50 29.51 -8.70
N SER A 729 24.34 29.54 -7.37
CA SER A 729 24.52 30.75 -6.55
C SER A 729 25.77 30.69 -5.67
N THR A 730 26.45 31.83 -5.49
CA THR A 730 27.56 31.97 -4.53
C THR A 730 27.06 32.01 -3.08
N TRP A 731 27.86 31.45 -2.17
CA TRP A 731 27.61 31.23 -0.73
C TRP A 731 26.92 32.39 0.03
N THR A 732 27.12 33.64 -0.40
CA THR A 732 26.66 34.88 0.25
C THR A 732 25.13 35.01 0.38
N ILE A 733 24.33 34.24 -0.39
CA ILE A 733 22.85 34.31 -0.35
C ILE A 733 22.26 33.35 0.71
N CYS A 734 23.06 32.44 1.28
CA CYS A 734 22.60 31.32 2.11
C CYS A 734 22.69 31.53 3.63
N GLU A 735 23.02 32.73 4.12
CA GLU A 735 23.24 33.03 5.56
C GLU A 735 22.02 32.75 6.48
N GLY A 736 20.83 32.47 5.92
CA GLY A 736 19.62 32.15 6.69
C GLY A 736 19.23 30.65 6.76
N VAL A 737 20.05 29.73 6.22
CA VAL A 737 19.74 28.26 6.16
C VAL A 737 20.27 27.50 7.37
N GLU A 738 20.81 28.20 8.37
CA GLU A 738 21.53 27.59 9.50
C GLU A 738 20.64 26.75 10.44
N HIS A 739 19.34 27.00 10.47
CA HIS A 739 18.40 26.38 11.42
C HIS A 739 17.64 25.15 10.87
N VAL A 740 17.99 24.63 9.68
CA VAL A 740 17.37 23.41 9.14
C VAL A 740 17.94 22.13 9.79
N GLY A 741 18.96 22.25 10.65
CA GLY A 741 19.65 21.15 11.34
C GLY A 741 18.87 20.44 12.46
N GLY A 742 17.53 20.50 12.46
CA GLY A 742 16.67 19.94 13.51
C GLY A 742 15.81 18.74 13.08
N PHE A 743 15.93 18.25 11.85
CA PHE A 743 15.14 17.10 11.40
C PHE A 743 15.97 15.82 11.52
N GLY A 744 15.76 15.09 12.61
CA GLY A 744 16.33 13.77 12.83
C GLY A 744 16.03 12.83 11.65
N SER A 745 16.89 11.83 11.49
CA SER A 745 16.94 10.77 10.46
C SER A 745 15.68 9.87 10.33
N LYS A 746 14.49 10.34 10.74
CA LYS A 746 13.22 9.63 10.81
C LYS A 746 12.02 10.47 10.32
N LYS A 747 11.97 10.82 9.03
CA LYS A 747 10.67 11.06 8.36
C LYS A 747 10.53 10.07 7.20
N ASP A 748 9.46 9.30 7.22
CA ASP A 748 9.10 8.41 6.12
C ASP A 748 8.63 9.28 4.92
N PHE A 749 9.51 9.46 3.93
CA PHE A 749 9.25 10.37 2.78
C PHE A 749 8.21 9.84 1.78
N VAL A 750 7.51 8.74 2.09
CA VAL A 750 6.36 8.28 1.30
C VAL A 750 5.29 9.36 1.16
N ALA A 751 5.07 10.18 2.20
CA ALA A 751 4.06 11.23 2.21
C ALA A 751 4.34 12.44 1.29
N HIS A 752 5.60 12.60 0.82
CA HIS A 752 6.05 13.80 0.10
C HIS A 752 6.49 13.55 -1.35
N LYS A 753 6.33 12.32 -1.85
CA LYS A 753 6.73 11.89 -3.22
C LYS A 753 6.13 12.74 -4.34
N ASP A 754 5.02 13.41 -4.05
CA ASP A 754 4.27 14.20 -5.01
C ASP A 754 4.67 15.68 -5.04
N ARG A 755 5.58 16.15 -4.16
CA ARG A 755 5.93 17.58 -4.00
C ARG A 755 7.04 18.06 -4.94
N THR A 756 6.98 19.34 -5.29
CA THR A 756 8.12 20.12 -5.82
C THR A 756 8.95 20.69 -4.65
N PRO A 757 10.22 21.08 -4.85
CA PRO A 757 11.03 21.68 -3.79
C PRO A 757 10.35 22.91 -3.15
N LEU A 758 9.70 23.75 -3.97
CA LEU A 758 9.02 24.96 -3.51
C LEU A 758 7.70 24.65 -2.76
N THR A 759 6.90 23.71 -3.26
CA THR A 759 5.63 23.31 -2.59
C THR A 759 5.88 22.59 -1.26
N TRP A 760 6.97 21.82 -1.15
CA TRP A 760 7.40 21.24 0.11
C TRP A 760 7.92 22.31 1.09
N ALA A 761 8.82 23.18 0.64
CA ALA A 761 9.34 24.26 1.50
C ALA A 761 8.21 25.16 2.01
N ALA A 762 7.20 25.39 1.17
CA ALA A 762 6.00 26.12 1.53
C ALA A 762 5.14 25.38 2.58
N GLN A 763 4.97 24.06 2.45
CA GLN A 763 4.26 23.22 3.43
C GLN A 763 4.97 23.19 4.80
N GLU A 764 6.30 23.05 4.80
CA GLU A 764 7.08 22.98 6.05
C GLU A 764 7.31 24.37 6.69
N GLY A 765 6.97 25.46 5.99
CA GLY A 765 7.10 26.82 6.53
C GLY A 765 8.52 27.39 6.44
N LEU A 766 9.35 26.87 5.54
CA LEU A 766 10.76 27.25 5.39
C LEU A 766 10.88 28.58 4.62
N SER A 767 10.52 29.68 5.27
CA SER A 767 10.41 31.00 4.65
C SER A 767 11.68 31.46 3.92
N THR A 768 12.87 31.20 4.46
CA THR A 768 14.16 31.49 3.81
C THR A 768 14.35 30.67 2.53
N VAL A 769 14.04 29.38 2.56
CA VAL A 769 14.17 28.48 1.41
C VAL A 769 13.16 28.85 0.32
N VAL A 770 11.91 29.17 0.71
CA VAL A 770 10.88 29.64 -0.23
C VAL A 770 11.33 30.93 -0.94
N LYS A 771 11.85 31.91 -0.19
CA LYS A 771 12.37 33.17 -0.74
C LYS A 771 13.51 32.93 -1.73
N LEU A 772 14.46 32.08 -1.34
CA LEU A 772 15.64 31.78 -2.14
C LEU A 772 15.29 31.02 -3.43
N LEU A 773 14.41 30.00 -3.34
CA LEU A 773 13.91 29.30 -4.52
C LEU A 773 13.14 30.22 -5.48
N ALA A 774 12.29 31.12 -4.95
CA ALA A 774 11.58 32.10 -5.76
C ALA A 774 12.55 33.08 -6.46
N GLN A 775 13.57 33.57 -5.74
CA GLN A 775 14.60 34.46 -6.30
C GLN A 775 15.49 33.77 -7.35
N SER A 776 15.70 32.46 -7.23
CA SER A 776 16.40 31.62 -8.21
C SER A 776 15.53 31.24 -9.42
N GLY A 777 14.33 31.81 -9.58
CA GLY A 777 13.48 31.61 -10.74
C GLY A 777 12.59 30.36 -10.70
N ALA A 778 12.38 29.75 -9.52
CA ALA A 778 11.38 28.70 -9.38
C ALA A 778 9.97 29.25 -9.65
N ASP A 779 9.16 28.49 -10.40
CA ASP A 779 7.78 28.83 -10.68
C ASP A 779 6.95 28.86 -9.38
N VAL A 780 6.58 30.07 -8.93
CA VAL A 780 5.84 30.30 -7.69
C VAL A 780 4.39 29.82 -7.75
N ASP A 781 3.87 29.60 -8.95
CA ASP A 781 2.54 29.04 -9.21
C ASP A 781 2.59 27.57 -9.65
N GLY A 782 3.80 27.01 -9.76
CA GLY A 782 4.02 25.64 -10.19
C GLY A 782 3.32 24.62 -9.28
N VAL A 783 2.47 23.78 -9.86
CA VAL A 783 1.71 22.77 -9.11
C VAL A 783 2.51 21.48 -8.86
N ASP A 784 2.27 20.87 -7.70
CA ASP A 784 2.77 19.54 -7.37
C ASP A 784 2.03 18.42 -8.14
N LEU A 785 2.44 17.16 -8.00
CA LEU A 785 1.81 16.02 -8.70
C LEU A 785 0.36 15.77 -8.27
N ARG A 786 -0.11 16.41 -7.19
CA ARG A 786 -1.51 16.42 -6.76
C ARG A 786 -2.26 17.68 -7.22
N GLY A 787 -1.62 18.57 -7.98
CA GLY A 787 -2.20 19.81 -8.47
C GLY A 787 -2.22 20.96 -7.46
N TYR A 788 -1.43 20.91 -6.38
CA TYR A 788 -1.39 21.96 -5.36
C TYR A 788 -0.25 22.94 -5.63
N THR A 789 -0.53 24.25 -5.57
CA THR A 789 0.49 25.31 -5.64
C THR A 789 1.20 25.49 -4.30
N PRO A 790 2.36 26.18 -4.25
CA PRO A 790 3.04 26.51 -2.99
C PRO A 790 2.12 27.26 -2.02
N LEU A 791 1.30 28.19 -2.52
CA LEU A 791 0.32 28.93 -1.71
C LEU A 791 -0.72 27.99 -1.09
N MET A 792 -1.23 27.00 -1.83
CA MET A 792 -2.19 26.02 -1.30
C MET A 792 -1.57 25.15 -0.21
N ARG A 793 -0.32 24.70 -0.36
CA ARG A 793 0.38 23.89 0.64
C ARG A 793 0.72 24.68 1.90
N ALA A 794 1.15 25.93 1.75
CA ALA A 794 1.38 26.82 2.87
C ALA A 794 0.07 27.11 3.63
N SER A 795 -1.04 27.28 2.92
CA SER A 795 -2.36 27.50 3.51
C SER A 795 -2.91 26.23 4.18
N GLU A 796 -2.69 25.05 3.58
CA GLU A 796 -3.05 23.76 4.18
C GLU A 796 -2.33 23.57 5.53
N ALA A 797 -1.03 23.89 5.58
CA ALA A 797 -0.18 23.72 6.75
C ALA A 797 -0.12 24.93 7.70
N GLY A 798 -0.90 25.99 7.46
CA GLY A 798 -0.97 27.16 8.35
C GLY A 798 0.29 28.02 8.42
N ARG A 799 1.10 28.06 7.35
CA ARG A 799 2.41 28.75 7.32
C ARG A 799 2.29 30.23 6.97
N GLN A 800 1.84 31.04 7.93
CA GLN A 800 1.54 32.47 7.74
C GLN A 800 2.66 33.26 7.05
N ALA A 801 3.90 33.17 7.54
CA ALA A 801 5.04 33.92 6.98
C ALA A 801 5.34 33.58 5.50
N VAL A 802 5.11 32.32 5.11
CA VAL A 802 5.25 31.86 3.71
C VAL A 802 4.10 32.40 2.88
N VAL A 803 2.87 32.33 3.38
CA VAL A 803 1.69 32.87 2.70
C VAL A 803 1.83 34.37 2.47
N SER A 804 2.20 35.15 3.49
CA SER A 804 2.44 36.59 3.35
C SER A 804 3.53 36.92 2.33
N PHE A 805 4.53 36.06 2.14
CA PHE A 805 5.55 36.24 1.11
C PHE A 805 4.99 35.91 -0.28
N LEU A 806 4.39 34.73 -0.45
CA LEU A 806 3.87 34.27 -1.75
C LEU A 806 2.77 35.20 -2.29
N VAL A 807 1.88 35.66 -1.41
CA VAL A 807 0.82 36.63 -1.75
C VAL A 807 1.39 37.97 -2.21
N LYS A 808 2.55 38.40 -1.68
CA LYS A 808 3.21 39.66 -2.09
C LYS A 808 3.99 39.55 -3.40
N GLN A 809 4.47 38.35 -3.75
CA GLN A 809 5.20 38.10 -5.01
C GLN A 809 4.26 38.04 -6.21
N ASP A 810 2.98 37.76 -5.99
CA ASP A 810 1.95 37.73 -7.01
C ASP A 810 1.25 39.09 -7.11
N ALA A 811 1.59 39.89 -8.13
CA ALA A 811 0.92 41.15 -8.44
C ALA A 811 -0.52 40.97 -8.97
N ALA A 812 -1.00 39.73 -9.10
CA ALA A 812 -2.35 39.42 -9.55
C ALA A 812 -3.02 38.39 -8.63
N ALA A 813 -3.54 38.88 -7.51
CA ALA A 813 -4.59 38.30 -6.67
C ALA A 813 -5.92 38.00 -7.44
N LYS A 814 -5.84 37.36 -8.62
CA LYS A 814 -6.94 37.07 -9.56
C LYS A 814 -7.10 35.58 -9.90
N SER A 815 -6.30 34.67 -9.34
CA SER A 815 -6.32 33.26 -9.75
C SER A 815 -7.31 32.40 -8.97
N LEU A 816 -7.85 31.37 -9.66
CA LEU A 816 -8.58 30.24 -9.07
C LEU A 816 -7.81 29.59 -7.89
N HIS A 817 -6.49 29.72 -7.86
CA HIS A 817 -5.62 29.11 -6.86
C HIS A 817 -5.69 29.80 -5.51
N ALA A 818 -5.77 31.13 -5.49
CA ALA A 818 -5.98 31.91 -4.26
C ALA A 818 -7.32 31.59 -3.61
N ARG A 819 -8.39 31.45 -4.42
CA ARG A 819 -9.71 31.01 -3.94
C ARG A 819 -9.68 29.61 -3.33
N LYS A 820 -8.91 28.69 -3.94
CA LYS A 820 -8.73 27.32 -3.43
C LYS A 820 -7.90 27.29 -2.15
N ALA A 821 -6.84 28.10 -2.05
CA ALA A 821 -6.03 28.23 -0.83
C ALA A 821 -6.88 28.74 0.34
N MET A 822 -7.77 29.70 0.07
CA MET A 822 -8.73 30.20 1.05
C MET A 822 -9.79 29.17 1.44
N SER A 823 -10.32 28.38 0.49
CA SER A 823 -11.21 27.24 0.80
C SER A 823 -10.53 26.23 1.72
N ILE A 824 -9.27 25.89 1.44
CA ILE A 824 -8.47 24.98 2.28
C ILE A 824 -8.30 25.56 3.70
N ALA A 825 -8.00 26.86 3.82
CA ALA A 825 -7.87 27.51 5.12
C ALA A 825 -9.19 27.50 5.91
N MET A 826 -10.34 27.71 5.24
CA MET A 826 -11.68 27.61 5.83
C MET A 826 -12.02 26.20 6.27
N GLU A 827 -11.81 25.18 5.42
CA GLU A 827 -12.06 23.77 5.73
C GLU A 827 -11.20 23.27 6.92
N ASN A 828 -9.97 23.78 7.04
CA ASN A 828 -9.06 23.46 8.13
C ASN A 828 -9.30 24.31 9.40
N GLY A 829 -10.21 25.29 9.36
CA GLY A 829 -10.51 26.14 10.51
C GLY A 829 -9.39 27.13 10.87
N GLN A 830 -8.57 27.54 9.92
CA GLN A 830 -7.43 28.41 10.20
C GLN A 830 -7.83 29.90 10.13
N ALA A 831 -8.49 30.41 11.18
CA ALA A 831 -9.08 31.75 11.21
C ALA A 831 -8.07 32.87 10.87
N GLU A 832 -6.88 32.83 11.47
CA GLU A 832 -5.82 33.81 11.18
C GLU A 832 -5.27 33.70 9.76
N MET A 833 -5.23 32.49 9.18
CA MET A 833 -4.84 32.31 7.77
C MET A 833 -5.89 32.90 6.83
N VAL A 834 -7.17 32.71 7.16
CA VAL A 834 -8.28 33.31 6.42
C VAL A 834 -8.17 34.84 6.48
N LYS A 835 -7.97 35.45 7.67
CA LYS A 835 -7.72 36.90 7.82
C LYS A 835 -6.57 37.40 6.94
N LEU A 836 -5.42 36.74 6.96
CA LEU A 836 -4.26 37.10 6.13
C LEU A 836 -4.57 37.04 4.62
N LEU A 837 -5.32 36.04 4.18
CA LEU A 837 -5.78 35.94 2.79
C LEU A 837 -6.86 37.00 2.47
N MET A 838 -7.64 37.46 3.46
CA MET A 838 -8.61 38.55 3.30
C MET A 838 -7.92 39.88 3.03
N GLU A 839 -6.90 40.21 3.83
CA GLU A 839 -6.12 41.45 3.74
C GLU A 839 -5.40 41.60 2.40
N ALA A 840 -5.20 40.49 1.69
CA ALA A 840 -4.63 40.43 0.35
C ALA A 840 -5.58 40.85 -0.79
N ASN A 841 -6.81 41.29 -0.47
CA ASN A 841 -7.80 41.80 -1.43
C ASN A 841 -8.19 40.79 -2.53
N ILE A 842 -8.19 39.49 -2.21
CA ILE A 842 -8.63 38.41 -3.10
C ILE A 842 -10.14 38.57 -3.37
N HIS A 843 -10.57 38.65 -4.63
CA HIS A 843 -12.00 38.83 -4.97
C HIS A 843 -12.88 37.70 -4.40
N TRP A 844 -13.85 38.11 -3.59
CA TRP A 844 -14.70 37.30 -2.69
C TRP A 844 -15.92 36.63 -3.32
N ASP A 845 -15.94 36.44 -4.65
CA ASP A 845 -17.13 35.92 -5.34
C ASP A 845 -17.29 34.40 -5.10
N TYR A 846 -17.67 34.05 -3.87
CA TYR A 846 -18.03 32.72 -3.43
C TYR A 846 -19.53 32.54 -3.60
N LYS A 847 -19.92 31.33 -4.02
CA LYS A 847 -21.31 30.91 -3.92
C LYS A 847 -21.71 30.96 -2.43
N PRO A 848 -22.90 31.47 -2.08
CA PRO A 848 -23.37 31.57 -0.69
C PRO A 848 -23.11 30.30 0.14
N GLY A 849 -23.32 29.13 -0.48
CA GLY A 849 -23.13 27.81 0.14
C GLY A 849 -21.76 27.52 0.78
N THR A 850 -20.67 28.15 0.32
CA THR A 850 -19.31 27.82 0.81
C THR A 850 -19.04 28.38 2.21
N LEU A 851 -19.45 29.61 2.49
CA LEU A 851 -19.26 30.23 3.81
C LEU A 851 -20.14 29.56 4.87
N GLN A 852 -21.34 29.14 4.47
CA GLN A 852 -22.30 28.45 5.33
C GLN A 852 -21.80 27.04 5.68
N GLU A 853 -21.18 26.35 4.73
CA GLU A 853 -20.48 25.08 5.01
C GLU A 853 -19.28 25.29 5.93
N ALA A 854 -18.50 26.35 5.74
CA ALA A 854 -17.38 26.67 6.63
C ALA A 854 -17.86 26.95 8.07
N LEU A 855 -18.98 27.66 8.23
CA LEU A 855 -19.59 27.93 9.53
C LEU A 855 -20.03 26.65 10.24
N ARG A 856 -20.74 25.75 9.54
CA ARG A 856 -21.16 24.45 10.08
C ARG A 856 -19.97 23.57 10.46
N ARG A 857 -18.93 23.51 9.62
CA ARG A 857 -17.68 22.78 9.91
C ARG A 857 -16.93 23.36 11.12
N ALA A 858 -16.87 24.68 11.23
CA ALA A 858 -16.23 25.34 12.35
C ALA A 858 -16.98 25.06 13.66
N SER A 859 -18.32 25.07 13.63
CA SER A 859 -19.15 24.64 14.74
C SER A 859 -18.92 23.17 15.12
N GLU A 860 -18.88 22.27 14.13
CA GLU A 860 -18.61 20.83 14.34
C GLU A 860 -17.27 20.57 15.03
N LYS A 861 -16.23 21.31 14.63
CA LYS A 861 -14.87 21.21 15.18
C LYS A 861 -14.67 22.01 16.48
N GLY A 862 -15.66 22.80 16.90
CA GLY A 862 -15.55 23.68 18.06
C GLY A 862 -14.57 24.85 17.88
N ASN A 863 -14.43 25.37 16.66
CA ASN A 863 -13.48 26.43 16.34
C ASN A 863 -14.12 27.82 16.49
N GLU A 864 -14.09 28.34 17.73
CA GLU A 864 -14.70 29.63 18.09
C GLU A 864 -14.15 30.79 17.26
N ALA A 865 -12.83 30.87 17.06
CA ALA A 865 -12.19 31.95 16.32
C ALA A 865 -12.65 32.03 14.85
N MET A 866 -12.88 30.87 14.21
CA MET A 866 -13.41 30.83 12.84
C MET A 866 -14.90 31.21 12.81
N VAL A 867 -15.68 30.77 13.80
CA VAL A 867 -17.11 31.12 13.88
C VAL A 867 -17.28 32.63 14.11
N GLN A 868 -16.52 33.23 15.03
CA GLN A 868 -16.50 34.68 15.23
C GLN A 868 -16.15 35.42 13.94
N LEU A 869 -15.08 35.00 13.26
CA LEU A 869 -14.68 35.59 11.98
C LEU A 869 -15.78 35.52 10.92
N LEU A 870 -16.53 34.42 10.85
CA LEU A 870 -17.63 34.27 9.89
C LEU A 870 -18.87 35.08 10.29
N ILE A 871 -19.16 35.21 11.59
CA ILE A 871 -20.21 36.10 12.12
C ILE A 871 -19.90 37.56 11.80
N GLU A 872 -18.65 38.00 12.00
CA GLU A 872 -18.17 39.34 11.62
C GLU A 872 -18.31 39.63 10.12
N LYS A 873 -18.43 38.58 9.30
CA LYS A 873 -18.62 38.67 7.84
C LYS A 873 -20.07 38.48 7.40
N GLU A 874 -21.02 38.57 8.33
CA GLU A 874 -22.46 38.54 8.06
C GLU A 874 -22.90 37.26 7.30
N VAL A 875 -22.23 36.13 7.56
CA VAL A 875 -22.65 34.83 7.03
C VAL A 875 -23.98 34.44 7.65
N ASP A 876 -24.91 33.94 6.83
CA ASP A 876 -26.18 33.39 7.30
C ASP A 876 -25.96 32.23 8.30
N ILE A 877 -26.22 32.51 9.58
CA ILE A 877 -25.99 31.59 10.71
C ILE A 877 -26.98 30.42 10.69
N ASP A 878 -28.14 30.63 10.07
CA ASP A 878 -29.28 29.72 10.06
C ASP A 878 -29.34 28.85 8.80
N ALA A 879 -28.33 28.95 7.94
CA ALA A 879 -28.23 28.16 6.72
C ALA A 879 -28.18 26.65 7.00
N GLN A 880 -29.21 25.95 6.55
CA GLN A 880 -29.34 24.49 6.71
C GLN A 880 -28.54 23.71 5.66
N ASP A 881 -28.01 22.54 6.03
CA ASP A 881 -27.50 21.55 5.07
C ASP A 881 -28.63 20.71 4.45
N PHE A 882 -28.30 19.77 3.56
CA PHE A 882 -29.29 18.88 2.92
C PHE A 882 -30.03 17.96 3.90
N THR A 883 -29.58 17.87 5.16
CA THR A 883 -30.23 17.14 6.25
C THR A 883 -31.04 18.06 7.17
N GLY A 884 -31.08 19.37 6.89
CA GLY A 884 -31.77 20.36 7.71
C GLY A 884 -30.96 20.89 8.90
N ARG A 885 -29.66 20.55 9.02
CA ARG A 885 -28.83 20.94 10.17
C ARG A 885 -28.22 22.34 10.00
N THR A 886 -28.28 23.14 11.06
CA THR A 886 -27.63 24.46 11.16
C THR A 886 -26.32 24.36 11.93
N ALA A 887 -25.54 25.46 11.99
CA ALA A 887 -24.37 25.51 12.86
C ALA A 887 -24.75 25.30 14.34
N LEU A 888 -25.91 25.81 14.77
CA LEU A 888 -26.42 25.67 16.13
C LEU A 888 -26.80 24.22 16.46
N SER A 889 -27.50 23.53 15.55
CA SER A 889 -27.88 22.12 15.78
C SER A 889 -26.66 21.21 15.91
N ILE A 890 -25.62 21.46 15.10
CA ILE A 890 -24.35 20.73 15.18
C ILE A 890 -23.65 20.98 16.52
N ALA A 891 -23.61 22.22 17.01
CA ALA A 891 -23.04 22.55 18.32
C ALA A 891 -23.77 21.82 19.45
N CYS A 892 -25.11 21.81 19.39
CA CYS A 892 -25.97 21.08 20.31
C CYS A 892 -25.71 19.57 20.27
N ASP A 893 -25.63 18.96 19.08
CA ASP A 893 -25.41 17.51 18.93
C ASP A 893 -24.03 17.06 19.44
N LYS A 894 -23.03 17.96 19.44
CA LYS A 894 -21.66 17.71 19.92
C LYS A 894 -21.44 18.05 21.38
N ASP A 895 -22.45 18.52 22.11
CA ASP A 895 -22.34 19.03 23.49
C ASP A 895 -21.33 20.17 23.65
N ASN A 896 -21.09 20.94 22.58
CA ASN A 896 -20.19 22.08 22.65
C ASN A 896 -20.93 23.31 23.17
N PHE A 897 -21.08 23.36 24.49
CA PHE A 897 -21.84 24.40 25.18
C PHE A 897 -21.33 25.82 24.92
N GLN A 898 -20.02 26.03 24.78
CA GLN A 898 -19.49 27.37 24.46
C GLN A 898 -19.89 27.81 23.04
N MET A 899 -19.84 26.88 22.08
CA MET A 899 -20.30 27.15 20.72
C MET A 899 -21.81 27.38 20.65
N VAL A 900 -22.60 26.64 21.43
CA VAL A 900 -24.06 26.87 21.57
C VAL A 900 -24.32 28.28 22.06
N LYS A 901 -23.63 28.72 23.13
CA LYS A 901 -23.76 30.07 23.66
C LYS A 901 -23.41 31.13 22.62
N LEU A 902 -22.26 30.97 21.96
CA LEU A 902 -21.76 31.90 20.95
C LEU A 902 -22.73 32.07 19.77
N LEU A 903 -23.29 30.97 19.25
CA LEU A 903 -24.23 31.02 18.13
C LEU A 903 -25.59 31.62 18.54
N ILE A 904 -26.08 31.35 19.74
CA ILE A 904 -27.32 31.94 20.27
C ILE A 904 -27.15 33.44 20.54
N GLU A 905 -26.01 33.86 21.09
CA GLU A 905 -25.67 35.27 21.28
C GLU A 905 -25.50 36.01 19.95
N ALA A 906 -25.15 35.29 18.88
CA ALA A 906 -25.13 35.79 17.52
C ALA A 906 -26.51 35.77 16.82
N ASN A 907 -27.61 35.59 17.57
CA ASN A 907 -29.00 35.59 17.10
C ASN A 907 -29.39 34.43 16.15
N ALA A 908 -28.84 33.23 16.32
CA ALA A 908 -29.32 32.04 15.60
C ALA A 908 -30.80 31.73 15.90
N ASP A 909 -31.59 31.34 14.88
CA ASP A 909 -33.00 30.99 15.01
C ASP A 909 -33.19 29.63 15.72
N LEU A 910 -33.62 29.72 16.98
CA LEU A 910 -33.89 28.57 17.85
C LEU A 910 -35.03 27.67 17.33
N LYS A 911 -35.92 28.21 16.48
CA LYS A 911 -37.09 27.48 15.97
C LYS A 911 -36.75 26.46 14.90
N LEU A 912 -35.60 26.60 14.25
CA LEU A 912 -35.18 25.68 13.20
C LEU A 912 -34.78 24.31 13.75
N ASN A 913 -34.32 24.23 15.01
CA ASN A 913 -33.74 23.01 15.59
C ASN A 913 -34.18 22.74 17.04
N PRO A 914 -35.50 22.70 17.32
CA PRO A 914 -36.02 22.59 18.68
C PRO A 914 -35.57 21.29 19.35
N ARG A 915 -35.51 20.17 18.60
CA ARG A 915 -35.09 18.88 19.14
C ARG A 915 -33.61 18.86 19.58
N SER A 916 -32.74 19.54 18.84
CA SER A 916 -31.31 19.62 19.19
C SER A 916 -31.09 20.49 20.43
N LEU A 917 -31.80 21.61 20.55
CA LEU A 917 -31.76 22.46 21.75
C LEU A 917 -32.32 21.74 22.99
N GLN A 918 -33.44 21.01 22.84
CA GLN A 918 -33.99 20.17 23.89
C GLN A 918 -33.02 19.06 24.30
N ALA A 919 -32.32 18.45 23.33
CA ALA A 919 -31.27 17.47 23.62
C ALA A 919 -30.07 18.09 24.35
N ALA A 920 -29.65 19.29 23.94
CA ALA A 920 -28.58 20.02 24.61
C ALA A 920 -28.95 20.39 26.05
N LEU A 921 -30.20 20.81 26.30
CA LEU A 921 -30.74 21.07 27.63
C LEU A 921 -30.68 19.80 28.50
N ARG A 922 -31.21 18.67 27.99
CA ARG A 922 -31.17 17.38 28.70
C ARG A 922 -29.75 16.93 29.05
N ARG A 923 -28.81 17.01 28.11
CA ARG A 923 -27.41 16.63 28.35
C ARG A 923 -26.69 17.61 29.29
N ALA A 924 -27.00 18.91 29.24
CA ALA A 924 -26.49 19.87 30.21
C ALA A 924 -27.00 19.56 31.63
N SER A 925 -28.28 19.19 31.75
CA SER A 925 -28.89 18.75 33.01
C SER A 925 -28.31 17.44 33.54
N GLU A 926 -28.03 16.47 32.66
CA GLU A 926 -27.37 15.21 33.02
C GLU A 926 -25.93 15.43 33.50
N LYS A 927 -25.17 16.30 32.82
CA LYS A 927 -23.76 16.60 33.14
C LYS A 927 -23.56 17.59 34.28
N GLY A 928 -24.63 18.18 34.83
CA GLY A 928 -24.51 19.16 35.91
C GLY A 928 -24.05 20.56 35.46
N ASN A 929 -24.22 20.92 34.18
CA ASN A 929 -23.83 22.23 33.65
C ASN A 929 -24.92 23.29 33.92
N GLU A 930 -24.97 23.78 35.16
CA GLU A 930 -25.94 24.77 35.64
C GLU A 930 -26.00 26.03 34.75
N ALA A 931 -24.85 26.60 34.40
CA ALA A 931 -24.78 27.82 33.60
C ALA A 931 -25.42 27.67 32.21
N MET A 932 -25.24 26.51 31.57
CA MET A 932 -25.88 26.25 30.27
C MET A 932 -27.38 25.96 30.41
N VAL A 933 -27.79 25.24 31.46
CA VAL A 933 -29.23 25.02 31.73
C VAL A 933 -29.93 26.37 31.93
N GLN A 934 -29.39 27.23 32.79
CA GLN A 934 -29.91 28.57 33.03
C GLN A 934 -30.02 29.36 31.72
N PHE A 935 -28.95 29.37 30.92
CA PHE A 935 -28.91 30.08 29.63
C PHE A 935 -29.97 29.56 28.64
N LEU A 936 -30.20 28.25 28.55
CA LEU A 936 -31.22 27.70 27.63
C LEU A 936 -32.65 27.95 28.12
N ILE A 937 -32.88 28.00 29.44
CA ILE A 937 -34.17 28.39 30.03
C ILE A 937 -34.49 29.86 29.70
N GLU A 938 -33.51 30.76 29.86
CA GLU A 938 -33.64 32.18 29.49
C GLU A 938 -33.96 32.39 28.00
N LYS A 939 -33.64 31.40 27.17
CA LYS A 939 -33.92 31.39 25.72
C LYS A 939 -35.20 30.63 25.37
N GLU A 940 -36.05 30.36 26.36
CA GLU A 940 -37.39 29.74 26.23
C GLU A 940 -37.38 28.36 25.54
N VAL A 941 -36.31 27.58 25.74
CA VAL A 941 -36.27 26.18 25.29
C VAL A 941 -37.24 25.34 26.11
N ASP A 942 -38.04 24.50 25.44
CA ASP A 942 -39.00 23.60 26.09
C ASP A 942 -38.31 22.63 27.09
N ILE A 943 -38.55 22.88 28.38
CA ILE A 943 -37.95 22.16 29.50
C ILE A 943 -38.56 20.77 29.75
N ASP A 944 -39.79 20.54 29.24
CA ASP A 944 -40.55 19.29 29.45
C ASP A 944 -40.37 18.29 28.30
N ALA A 945 -39.58 18.64 27.28
CA ALA A 945 -39.33 17.78 26.14
C ALA A 945 -38.65 16.46 26.54
N GLN A 946 -39.31 15.35 26.24
CA GLN A 946 -38.81 14.00 26.47
C GLN A 946 -37.87 13.51 25.36
N ASP A 947 -36.90 12.66 25.72
CA ASP A 947 -36.13 11.87 24.75
C ASP A 947 -36.84 10.56 24.34
N PHE A 948 -36.17 9.72 23.54
CA PHE A 948 -36.71 8.44 23.08
C PHE A 948 -36.95 7.43 24.22
N THR A 949 -36.35 7.65 25.38
CA THR A 949 -36.55 6.87 26.60
C THR A 949 -37.59 7.48 27.56
N GLY A 950 -38.18 8.63 27.20
CA GLY A 950 -39.15 9.34 28.02
C GLY A 950 -38.52 10.23 29.11
N HIS A 951 -37.20 10.46 29.09
CA HIS A 951 -36.53 11.30 30.08
C HIS A 951 -36.61 12.79 29.73
N THR A 952 -36.94 13.64 30.72
CA THR A 952 -36.92 15.10 30.65
C THR A 952 -35.62 15.64 31.26
N ALA A 953 -35.35 16.94 31.06
CA ALA A 953 -34.21 17.61 31.71
C ALA A 953 -34.26 17.48 33.24
N LEU A 954 -35.47 17.59 33.81
CA LEU A 954 -35.70 17.44 35.25
C LEU A 954 -35.42 16.02 35.73
N SER A 955 -35.89 14.99 35.02
CA SER A 955 -35.68 13.60 35.45
C SER A 955 -34.20 13.18 35.38
N LEU A 956 -33.45 13.67 34.39
CA LEU A 956 -31.99 13.47 34.29
C LEU A 956 -31.22 14.21 35.39
N ALA A 957 -31.56 15.48 35.69
CA ALA A 957 -30.93 16.22 36.78
C ALA A 957 -31.21 15.57 38.15
N SER A 958 -32.44 15.09 38.35
CA SER A 958 -32.88 14.41 39.57
C SER A 958 -32.17 13.06 39.75
N GLY A 959 -32.17 12.23 38.70
CA GLY A 959 -31.44 10.95 38.67
C GLY A 959 -29.93 11.09 38.83
N ASN A 960 -29.33 12.24 38.49
CA ASN A 960 -27.90 12.52 38.70
C ASN A 960 -27.59 13.31 39.98
N GLY A 961 -28.60 13.88 40.65
CA GLY A 961 -28.45 14.56 41.93
C GLY A 961 -28.02 16.02 41.84
N HIS A 962 -28.25 16.67 40.70
CA HIS A 962 -27.85 18.05 40.45
C HIS A 962 -28.86 19.04 41.04
N LEU A 963 -28.82 19.20 42.36
CA LEU A 963 -29.76 20.06 43.13
C LEU A 963 -29.94 21.48 42.57
N PRO A 964 -28.87 22.23 42.19
CA PRO A 964 -29.05 23.58 41.63
C PRO A 964 -29.91 23.57 40.36
N ILE A 965 -29.66 22.60 39.46
CA ILE A 965 -30.39 22.44 38.20
C ILE A 965 -31.85 22.06 38.45
N VAL A 966 -32.11 21.19 39.43
CA VAL A 966 -33.48 20.83 39.83
C VAL A 966 -34.25 22.05 40.34
N LYS A 967 -33.61 22.89 41.17
CA LYS A 967 -34.23 24.15 41.64
C LYS A 967 -34.49 25.13 40.51
N LEU A 968 -33.59 25.24 39.53
CA LEU A 968 -33.76 26.07 38.34
C LEU A 968 -34.95 25.61 37.49
N LEU A 969 -35.05 24.32 37.20
CA LEU A 969 -36.11 23.76 36.34
C LEU A 969 -37.51 23.79 36.99
N ILE A 970 -37.62 23.65 38.31
CA ILE A 970 -38.89 23.72 39.04
C ILE A 970 -39.38 25.17 39.22
N GLY A 971 -38.50 26.17 39.01
CA GLY A 971 -38.83 27.59 39.12
C GLY A 971 -38.70 28.16 40.54
N ASN A 972 -37.93 27.52 41.42
CA ASN A 972 -37.77 27.92 42.83
C ASN A 972 -36.65 28.96 43.08
N THR A 973 -36.24 29.71 42.05
CA THR A 973 -35.32 30.84 42.23
C THR A 973 -36.06 32.15 41.98
N GLN A 974 -35.94 33.08 42.93
CA GLN A 974 -36.49 34.43 42.81
C GLN A 974 -35.81 35.14 41.64
N VAL A 975 -36.43 35.13 40.46
CA VAL A 975 -35.98 35.90 39.30
C VAL A 975 -36.48 37.34 39.46
N GLU A 976 -35.59 38.31 39.27
CA GLU A 976 -35.88 39.75 39.33
C GLU A 976 -37.12 40.15 38.50
N PRO A 977 -37.82 41.24 38.87
CA PRO A 977 -39.05 41.65 38.20
C PRO A 977 -38.74 42.15 36.78
N GLY A 978 -38.91 41.27 35.77
CA GLY A 978 -38.71 41.64 34.36
C GLY A 978 -38.63 40.48 33.36
N LEU A 979 -38.37 39.23 33.77
CA LEU A 979 -38.38 38.06 32.88
C LEU A 979 -39.74 37.34 32.85
N SER A 980 -40.11 36.78 31.69
CA SER A 980 -41.34 36.02 31.50
C SER A 980 -41.38 34.82 32.47
N VAL A 981 -42.54 34.54 33.05
CA VAL A 981 -42.74 33.41 33.96
C VAL A 981 -42.61 32.12 33.14
N CYS A 982 -41.43 31.49 33.15
CA CYS A 982 -41.28 30.14 32.62
C CYS A 982 -42.18 29.21 33.44
N LYS A 983 -43.06 28.47 32.76
CA LYS A 983 -43.84 27.39 33.37
C LYS A 983 -42.85 26.40 34.01
N GLY A 984 -42.98 26.09 35.30
CA GLY A 984 -42.09 25.14 35.97
C GLY A 984 -42.21 23.74 35.36
N ALA A 985 -41.10 22.99 35.36
CA ALA A 985 -41.03 21.66 34.73
C ALA A 985 -42.03 20.67 35.37
N ASP A 986 -42.58 19.77 34.55
CA ASP A 986 -43.50 18.73 34.99
C ASP A 986 -42.79 17.68 35.86
N VAL A 987 -42.94 17.84 37.17
CA VAL A 987 -42.43 16.90 38.19
C VAL A 987 -43.07 15.50 38.12
N ASN A 988 -44.18 15.33 37.39
CA ASN A 988 -44.88 14.07 37.22
C ASN A 988 -44.60 13.39 35.88
N ALA A 989 -43.72 13.94 35.04
CA ALA A 989 -43.35 13.33 33.78
C ALA A 989 -42.80 11.91 33.99
N ILE A 990 -43.40 10.94 33.30
CA ILE A 990 -42.99 9.53 33.37
C ILE A 990 -42.11 9.15 32.18
N ASN A 991 -41.03 8.40 32.46
CA ASN A 991 -40.22 7.78 31.40
C ASN A 991 -40.83 6.45 30.93
N ASN A 992 -40.20 5.80 29.94
CA ASN A 992 -40.66 4.52 29.39
C ASN A 992 -40.60 3.35 30.42
N SER A 993 -39.91 3.53 31.55
CA SER A 993 -39.87 2.59 32.67
C SER A 993 -40.87 2.96 33.79
N SER A 994 -41.81 3.88 33.51
CA SER A 994 -42.81 4.38 34.45
C SER A 994 -42.21 5.07 35.69
N GLU A 995 -41.03 5.66 35.54
CA GLU A 995 -40.32 6.37 36.62
C GLU A 995 -40.56 7.88 36.49
N THR A 996 -40.93 8.52 37.61
CA THR A 996 -40.98 9.98 37.77
C THR A 996 -39.64 10.52 38.31
N PRO A 997 -39.34 11.83 38.16
CA PRO A 997 -38.23 12.48 38.85
C PRO A 997 -38.11 12.14 40.33
N ALA A 998 -39.24 12.06 41.05
CA ALA A 998 -39.28 11.67 42.47
C ALA A 998 -38.82 10.22 42.68
N SER A 999 -39.33 9.28 41.87
CA SER A 999 -38.94 7.86 41.98
C SER A 999 -37.46 7.61 41.67
N LEU A 1000 -36.87 8.40 40.77
CA LEU A 1000 -35.43 8.33 40.46
C LEU A 1000 -34.56 8.79 41.62
N VAL A 1001 -35.04 9.76 42.42
CA VAL A 1001 -34.36 10.19 43.65
C VAL A 1001 -34.56 9.20 44.79
N GLU A 1002 -35.73 8.58 44.92
CA GLU A 1002 -35.98 7.53 45.91
C GLU A 1002 -35.05 6.32 45.72
N LYS A 1003 -34.74 5.96 44.47
CA LYS A 1003 -33.75 4.92 44.15
C LYS A 1003 -32.34 5.22 44.66
N LYS A 1004 -32.02 6.48 44.96
CA LYS A 1004 -30.73 6.87 45.58
C LYS A 1004 -30.65 6.67 47.08
N GLN A 1005 -31.75 6.27 47.74
CA GLN A 1005 -31.81 6.05 49.20
C GLN A 1005 -31.39 7.31 50.01
N LEU A 1006 -31.69 8.51 49.50
CA LEU A 1006 -31.40 9.75 50.21
C LEU A 1006 -32.37 9.95 51.41
N PRO A 1007 -31.93 10.61 52.50
CA PRO A 1007 -32.78 10.96 53.64
C PRO A 1007 -34.02 11.79 53.24
N ALA A 1008 -35.10 11.69 54.01
CA ALA A 1008 -36.35 12.42 53.72
C ALA A 1008 -36.21 13.95 53.84
N ASP A 1009 -35.21 14.42 54.60
CA ASP A 1009 -34.80 15.80 54.79
C ASP A 1009 -33.72 16.27 53.79
N ASP A 1010 -33.31 15.42 52.85
CA ASP A 1010 -32.33 15.78 51.83
C ASP A 1010 -32.86 16.93 50.96
N PRO A 1011 -32.08 18.02 50.75
CA PRO A 1011 -32.51 19.17 49.96
C PRO A 1011 -32.99 18.84 48.54
N LEU A 1012 -32.52 17.75 47.93
CA LEU A 1012 -32.96 17.28 46.61
C LEU A 1012 -34.35 16.63 46.68
N VAL A 1013 -34.61 15.85 47.73
CA VAL A 1013 -35.92 15.22 47.98
C VAL A 1013 -36.97 16.28 48.27
N LEU A 1014 -36.61 17.29 49.08
CA LEU A 1014 -37.49 18.42 49.38
C LEU A 1014 -37.81 19.25 48.13
N ALA A 1015 -36.79 19.58 47.32
CA ALA A 1015 -36.96 20.37 46.10
C ALA A 1015 -37.92 19.72 45.09
N ILE A 1016 -37.88 18.40 44.89
CA ILE A 1016 -38.75 17.69 43.94
C ILE A 1016 -40.18 17.56 44.47
N LYS A 1017 -40.35 17.46 45.79
CA LYS A 1017 -41.67 17.40 46.45
C LYS A 1017 -42.36 18.76 46.56
N GLY A 1018 -41.69 19.85 46.15
CA GLY A 1018 -42.20 21.21 46.28
C GLY A 1018 -42.31 21.68 47.74
N LEU A 1019 -41.46 21.14 48.63
CA LEU A 1019 -41.45 21.40 50.08
C LEU A 1019 -40.37 22.40 50.50
#